data_AF-A0A8J8BWG6-F1
#
_entry.id   AF-A0A8J8BWG6-F1
#
_cell.length_a   1.000
_cell.length_b   1.000
_cell.length_c   1.000
_cell.angle_alpha   90.00
_cell.angle_beta   90.00
_cell.angle_gamma   90.00
#
_symmetry.space_group_name_H-M   'P 1'
#
loop_
_entity.id
_entity.type
_entity.pdbx_description
1 polymer ?
#
loop_
_entity_poly.entity_id
_entity_poly.type
_entity_poly.pdbx_seq_one_letter_code
_entity_poly.pdbx_strand_id
1 'polypeptide(L)'
;DSKGVPVTLFTNQFYTNSIPSGCYTLPVGSAFINNGKVQETYHKYNTQGNLIETKTLFPTRDYAIFSGVFDETGQTTFEFDLTGLTIADGILVVSSTAVPYTETLYETHSEPGIGYQNTGVWQGKYFLADYTRCTPEPDCYSGQTKIGPFEHYPGSPDYTGYTLWIEDNTQYVKTSFSQIVNEYPAEVDYKINTSSWETITSSLGSGTTSTIIPASSLVVGTNTLQFEESNSYSTKFGWALYLNQGSTPEAYTTYLTYDSYGNMTSITNALGNTTTFGYDLYHLYVASVTDTLNQAIIPVYDIDTGLLTSITNPKGHTTFFEYDILGRVTKKINPDLTEKEAVYDDLNNCITLYDELDHKKVMYYDGIGQTKRIDTYFSLTEYLTEWYTYTHQGNVKTRTDSDGHIYSYEYDSRGRVTKTFNPDSTVKQTVYNDTTNTVTIIDENQHKKEYSYDWAGNLVEVKEYTDAVTYYLTQCTYDSLGNMTSVTDANGNTTFNEYSLYGITRITYPDLTTEEFSYDAAGNLLEIRDAEGTTTFTYDAIHQLKSIEYPDESITFEYDANGNRIAMTDSLSTTNYTYDNRDRLLYETAIINAQSYTLEYSYDATSKMVSVVYPDSYSVTYEYDALNRVVAVPGYAEFTYEDSHLATMTFSNGAVTTFQYDSNDRPIAMQASKNSENLLIMNYTYDLEGNITQLDYQRRLPDQTWTESQETFVYDWLDRLVEAQGDYHLSYQYDGTGNRLSLNGLGYTYNSMNELVTISDGTVFIYDERGNTITKTDSDTWSYTYNKRNLLEKVTKNQEVLTEYVYDGDGRRVQVTENGETTTYIYSSLNMLYEENTTGIASYIYGPPGRLAKKTHINGESNTFFYHTDHLGSTLSVTDGNGTPISSIEYQPFGESSITGSEEDYQFAGKEKDASGLYYFGARYYDPQLGRFTTKDPLPGRIQSPQTLNRYVYCLNNPLKYLDPQGMQTEPVELPDGTISQPLTDLYSALETALANLSTEQLDEINKLLAGSDADKLQAVIEILKAANIAFDFKKATNTLSVKFGDVKFFIEFANIREHGKIATGTDTGNKFIVLNNNISKAGDLFLTLGHELVHANMIAFHGDVIDTIQQQFGDLGNEAFNELIAYQWEGGIAEKMWADKDKLQKYVTNEYAGGIWCMRDWYQNIWSYIDRGGI
;
A
#
# COMPACT_ATOMS: atom_id res chain seq x y z
N ASP A 1 -12.57 21.72 -37.26
CA ASP A 1 -13.28 20.46 -37.65
C ASP A 1 -12.88 20.08 -39.07
N SER A 2 -13.55 19.09 -39.68
CA SER A 2 -13.35 18.68 -41.08
C SER A 2 -13.89 19.66 -42.13
N LYS A 3 -14.43 20.82 -41.72
CA LYS A 3 -14.94 21.90 -42.59
C LYS A 3 -14.09 23.16 -42.54
N GLY A 4 -12.95 23.13 -41.83
CA GLY A 4 -12.06 24.28 -41.65
C GLY A 4 -12.53 25.29 -40.61
N VAL A 5 -13.54 24.96 -39.80
CA VAL A 5 -13.99 25.81 -38.69
C VAL A 5 -13.09 25.56 -37.47
N PRO A 6 -12.55 26.60 -36.80
CA PRO A 6 -11.87 26.42 -35.51
C PRO A 6 -12.81 25.79 -34.48
N VAL A 7 -12.31 24.83 -33.72
CA VAL A 7 -13.05 24.20 -32.61
C VAL A 7 -12.21 24.37 -31.35
N THR A 8 -12.74 25.08 -30.37
CA THR A 8 -12.15 25.21 -29.04
C THR A 8 -12.46 23.95 -28.24
N LEU A 9 -11.44 23.32 -27.65
CA LEU A 9 -11.57 22.15 -26.79
C LEU A 9 -10.70 22.36 -25.55
N PHE A 10 -11.36 22.33 -24.39
CA PHE A 10 -10.84 22.58 -23.04
C PHE A 10 -10.19 23.95 -22.79
N THR A 11 -10.48 24.48 -21.60
CA THR A 11 -9.90 25.72 -21.09
C THR A 11 -9.43 25.50 -19.66
N ASN A 12 -8.15 25.18 -19.50
CA ASN A 12 -7.40 25.70 -18.34
C ASN A 12 -6.66 26.96 -18.83
N GLN A 13 -6.81 28.09 -18.15
CA GLN A 13 -6.67 29.42 -18.79
C GLN A 13 -5.22 29.93 -18.93
N PHE A 14 -4.40 29.31 -19.80
CA PHE A 14 -3.03 29.83 -20.05
C PHE A 14 -2.59 30.01 -21.52
N TYR A 15 -3.26 29.43 -22.53
CA TYR A 15 -2.93 29.71 -23.94
C TYR A 15 -4.16 29.80 -24.87
N THR A 16 -4.19 30.82 -25.72
CA THR A 16 -5.26 31.10 -26.72
C THR A 16 -4.72 31.15 -28.16
N ASN A 17 -3.90 30.17 -28.55
CA ASN A 17 -3.39 30.07 -29.92
C ASN A 17 -4.29 29.23 -30.83
N SER A 18 -4.60 29.77 -32.02
CA SER A 18 -5.44 29.10 -33.02
C SER A 18 -4.65 28.06 -33.84
N ILE A 19 -5.00 26.78 -33.74
CA ILE A 19 -4.35 25.71 -34.52
C ILE A 19 -4.75 25.82 -36.01
N PRO A 20 -3.80 25.85 -36.97
CA PRO A 20 -4.11 25.92 -38.39
C PRO A 20 -4.84 24.67 -38.93
N SER A 21 -5.79 24.89 -39.84
CA SER A 21 -6.51 23.81 -40.53
C SER A 21 -5.56 23.03 -41.46
N GLY A 22 -5.07 21.89 -40.98
CA GLY A 22 -4.10 21.04 -41.68
C GLY A 22 -3.25 20.18 -40.74
N CYS A 23 -3.14 20.57 -39.46
CA CYS A 23 -2.57 19.71 -38.42
C CYS A 23 -3.60 18.66 -37.99
N TYR A 24 -3.32 17.39 -38.26
CA TYR A 24 -4.05 16.24 -37.70
C TYR A 24 -3.58 15.88 -36.28
N THR A 25 -2.49 16.49 -35.82
CA THR A 25 -1.95 16.36 -34.47
C THR A 25 -2.76 17.23 -33.51
N LEU A 26 -3.58 16.61 -32.66
CA LEU A 26 -4.18 17.27 -31.50
C LEU A 26 -3.28 17.03 -30.28
N PRO A 27 -2.59 18.05 -29.74
CA PRO A 27 -1.98 17.94 -28.42
C PRO A 27 -3.09 17.99 -27.38
N VAL A 28 -3.53 16.82 -26.92
CA VAL A 28 -4.36 16.72 -25.70
C VAL A 28 -3.41 16.77 -24.52
N GLY A 29 -3.65 17.67 -23.57
CA GLY A 29 -2.74 17.86 -22.45
C GLY A 29 -3.40 18.41 -21.20
N SER A 30 -2.93 17.92 -20.05
CA SER A 30 -3.21 18.46 -18.73
C SER A 30 -2.08 19.40 -18.30
N ALA A 31 -2.44 20.46 -17.58
CA ALA A 31 -1.49 21.40 -16.98
C ALA A 31 -1.90 21.68 -15.54
N PHE A 32 -0.97 21.44 -14.60
CA PHE A 32 -1.20 21.57 -13.16
C PHE A 32 -0.12 22.47 -12.53
N ILE A 33 -0.52 23.28 -11.54
CA ILE A 33 0.37 24.24 -10.86
C ILE A 33 0.65 23.75 -9.44
N ASN A 34 1.91 23.51 -9.10
CA ASN A 34 2.39 23.20 -7.75
C ASN A 34 3.50 24.19 -7.38
N ASN A 35 3.38 24.94 -6.28
CA ASN A 35 4.39 25.90 -5.80
C ASN A 35 5.01 26.82 -6.88
N GLY A 36 4.17 27.32 -7.80
CA GLY A 36 4.58 28.20 -8.89
C GLY A 36 5.21 27.49 -10.10
N LYS A 37 5.34 26.16 -10.08
CA LYS A 37 5.86 25.30 -11.15
C LYS A 37 4.70 24.65 -11.92
N VAL A 38 4.80 24.50 -13.25
CA VAL A 38 3.74 23.94 -14.12
C VAL A 38 4.18 22.65 -14.86
N GLN A 39 3.61 21.50 -14.50
CA GLN A 39 3.76 20.25 -15.26
C GLN A 39 2.80 20.27 -16.46
N GLU A 40 3.27 19.90 -17.66
CA GLU A 40 2.46 19.84 -18.89
C GLU A 40 2.60 18.47 -19.56
N THR A 41 1.54 17.65 -19.57
CA THR A 41 1.50 16.39 -20.33
C THR A 41 0.96 16.63 -21.74
N TYR A 42 1.48 15.93 -22.75
CA TYR A 42 1.09 16.03 -24.15
C TYR A 42 0.92 14.63 -24.76
N HIS A 43 -0.25 14.32 -25.29
CA HIS A 43 -0.49 13.11 -26.08
C HIS A 43 -0.58 13.42 -27.57
N LYS A 44 0.11 12.60 -28.38
CA LYS A 44 0.14 12.68 -29.85
C LYS A 44 -0.58 11.48 -30.45
N TYR A 45 -1.35 11.73 -31.49
CA TYR A 45 -2.17 10.73 -32.16
C TYR A 45 -1.69 10.55 -33.62
N ASN A 46 -1.71 9.33 -34.13
CA ASN A 46 -1.52 9.09 -35.57
C ASN A 46 -2.80 9.38 -36.37
N THR A 47 -2.75 9.24 -37.70
CA THR A 47 -3.90 9.46 -38.61
C THR A 47 -5.07 8.48 -38.42
N GLN A 48 -4.91 7.44 -37.61
CA GLN A 48 -5.89 6.39 -37.30
C GLN A 48 -6.51 6.56 -35.91
N GLY A 49 -5.90 7.36 -35.03
CA GLY A 49 -6.35 7.62 -33.64
C GLY A 49 -5.50 6.96 -32.55
N ASN A 50 -4.52 6.12 -32.92
CA ASN A 50 -3.65 5.44 -31.96
C ASN A 50 -2.71 6.44 -31.28
N LEU A 51 -2.24 6.12 -30.07
CA LEU A 51 -1.13 6.85 -29.45
C LEU A 51 0.13 6.67 -30.28
N ILE A 52 1.04 7.65 -30.30
CA ILE A 52 2.40 7.46 -30.84
C ILE A 52 3.49 8.15 -30.00
N GLU A 53 3.10 9.05 -29.11
CA GLU A 53 4.01 9.84 -28.26
C GLU A 53 3.18 10.33 -27.06
N THR A 54 3.55 9.92 -25.86
CA THR A 54 3.18 10.62 -24.61
C THR A 54 4.43 11.35 -24.15
N LYS A 55 4.36 12.68 -24.12
CA LYS A 55 5.47 13.55 -23.74
C LYS A 55 5.06 14.38 -22.54
N THR A 56 5.85 14.34 -21.47
CA THR A 56 5.60 15.15 -20.28
C THR A 56 6.74 16.14 -20.10
N LEU A 57 6.39 17.44 -20.06
CA LEU A 57 7.32 18.51 -19.75
C LEU A 57 7.26 18.84 -18.26
N PHE A 58 8.43 18.95 -17.63
CA PHE A 58 8.57 19.27 -16.22
C PHE A 58 9.14 20.66 -15.99
N PRO A 59 8.57 21.42 -15.05
CA PRO A 59 8.85 22.83 -14.88
C PRO A 59 10.18 23.11 -14.18
N THR A 60 11.11 23.68 -14.95
CA THR A 60 12.18 24.55 -14.44
C THR A 60 11.84 26.04 -14.65
N ARG A 61 10.54 26.36 -14.81
CA ARG A 61 10.02 27.72 -14.75
C ARG A 61 9.49 27.99 -13.34
N ASP A 62 10.29 28.63 -12.51
CA ASP A 62 9.75 29.25 -11.30
C ASP A 62 8.95 30.49 -11.73
N TYR A 63 7.76 30.66 -11.17
CA TYR A 63 7.01 31.91 -11.28
C TYR A 63 6.85 32.54 -9.91
N ALA A 64 7.25 33.81 -9.77
CA ALA A 64 6.86 34.60 -8.60
C ALA A 64 5.38 34.97 -8.72
N ILE A 65 4.58 34.61 -7.72
CA ILE A 65 3.12 34.80 -7.70
C ILE A 65 2.71 35.75 -6.57
N PHE A 66 1.86 36.73 -6.88
CA PHE A 66 1.27 37.65 -5.90
C PHE A 66 -0.23 37.79 -6.19
N SER A 67 -1.10 37.73 -5.17
CA SER A 67 -2.56 37.79 -5.38
C SER A 67 -3.33 38.37 -4.19
N GLY A 68 -4.60 38.74 -4.43
CA GLY A 68 -5.52 39.22 -3.39
C GLY A 68 -6.97 39.33 -3.87
N VAL A 69 -7.91 39.41 -2.92
CA VAL A 69 -9.37 39.53 -3.13
C VAL A 69 -9.94 40.56 -2.13
N PHE A 70 -10.96 41.33 -2.52
CA PHE A 70 -11.57 42.37 -1.69
C PHE A 70 -13.10 42.48 -1.88
N ASP A 71 -13.79 43.07 -0.88
CA ASP A 71 -15.26 43.00 -0.71
C ASP A 71 -15.85 44.27 -0.03
N GLU A 72 -15.22 45.45 -0.17
CA GLU A 72 -15.75 46.73 0.34
C GLU A 72 -15.94 47.76 -0.79
N THR A 73 -17.02 48.56 -0.71
CA THR A 73 -17.40 49.52 -1.76
C THR A 73 -16.54 50.79 -1.74
N GLY A 74 -15.86 51.10 -2.84
CA GLY A 74 -15.11 52.35 -3.00
C GLY A 74 -13.94 52.27 -4.00
N GLN A 75 -13.11 53.31 -4.01
CA GLN A 75 -11.86 53.32 -4.77
C GLN A 75 -10.73 52.74 -3.91
N THR A 76 -10.16 51.61 -4.34
CA THR A 76 -9.11 50.89 -3.62
C THR A 76 -7.78 50.96 -4.38
N THR A 77 -6.66 50.86 -3.67
CA THR A 77 -5.31 51.03 -4.24
C THR A 77 -4.30 50.12 -3.54
N PHE A 78 -3.54 49.37 -4.34
CA PHE A 78 -2.48 48.49 -3.90
C PHE A 78 -1.14 48.95 -4.49
N GLU A 79 -0.07 48.87 -3.72
CA GLU A 79 1.30 49.09 -4.20
C GLU A 79 2.11 47.80 -4.02
N PHE A 80 2.90 47.42 -5.03
CA PHE A 80 3.78 46.26 -5.01
C PHE A 80 5.11 46.59 -5.68
N ASP A 81 6.22 46.13 -5.10
CA ASP A 81 7.57 46.43 -5.56
C ASP A 81 8.20 45.23 -6.26
N LEU A 82 8.66 45.43 -7.50
CA LEU A 82 9.34 44.42 -8.32
C LEU A 82 10.86 44.63 -8.38
N THR A 83 11.43 45.44 -7.47
CA THR A 83 12.88 45.65 -7.34
C THR A 83 13.62 44.33 -7.13
N GLY A 84 14.43 43.94 -8.11
CA GLY A 84 15.24 42.73 -8.10
C GLY A 84 14.72 41.57 -8.96
N LEU A 85 13.49 41.67 -9.49
CA LEU A 85 12.88 40.65 -10.34
C LEU A 85 13.07 40.93 -11.84
N THR A 86 13.14 39.87 -12.65
CA THR A 86 13.26 39.97 -14.11
C THR A 86 11.87 40.00 -14.77
N ILE A 87 11.48 41.15 -15.32
CA ILE A 87 10.19 41.32 -16.01
C ILE A 87 10.35 40.99 -17.52
N ALA A 88 10.74 39.74 -17.82
CA ALA A 88 10.93 39.27 -19.20
C ALA A 88 9.64 38.70 -19.80
N ASP A 89 9.05 37.71 -19.12
CA ASP A 89 7.75 37.12 -19.46
C ASP A 89 6.88 37.05 -18.19
N GLY A 90 5.60 37.37 -18.33
CA GLY A 90 4.65 37.36 -17.22
C GLY A 90 3.32 38.00 -17.55
N ILE A 91 2.33 37.76 -16.69
CA ILE A 91 0.98 38.31 -16.81
C ILE A 91 0.45 38.76 -15.44
N LEU A 92 -0.33 39.84 -15.44
CA LEU A 92 -1.19 40.25 -14.33
C LEU A 92 -2.64 40.01 -14.75
N VAL A 93 -3.27 39.03 -14.11
CA VAL A 93 -4.70 38.75 -14.24
C VAL A 93 -5.46 39.65 -13.27
N VAL A 94 -6.52 40.30 -13.74
CA VAL A 94 -7.44 41.10 -12.91
C VAL A 94 -8.86 40.61 -13.17
N SER A 95 -9.65 40.40 -12.12
CA SER A 95 -10.96 39.74 -12.20
C SER A 95 -12.08 40.45 -11.42
N SER A 96 -13.31 40.21 -11.88
CA SER A 96 -14.57 40.73 -11.31
C SER A 96 -15.60 39.60 -11.19
N THR A 97 -16.29 39.53 -10.05
CA THR A 97 -17.30 38.52 -9.69
C THR A 97 -18.50 39.21 -9.04
N ALA A 98 -19.69 39.02 -9.60
CA ALA A 98 -20.92 39.62 -9.08
C ALA A 98 -21.44 38.89 -7.82
N VAL A 99 -22.11 39.64 -6.93
CA VAL A 99 -22.74 39.12 -5.71
C VAL A 99 -24.27 39.28 -5.81
N PRO A 100 -25.07 38.21 -5.61
CA PRO A 100 -26.52 38.26 -5.82
C PRO A 100 -27.31 38.90 -4.66
N TYR A 101 -28.46 39.50 -4.98
CA TYR A 101 -29.44 40.06 -4.05
C TYR A 101 -30.80 39.35 -4.21
N THR A 102 -31.61 39.28 -3.14
CA THR A 102 -32.82 38.45 -3.07
C THR A 102 -34.13 39.24 -3.02
N GLU A 103 -35.06 39.00 -3.96
CA GLU A 103 -36.52 39.03 -3.69
C GLU A 103 -37.40 38.38 -4.78
N THR A 104 -38.58 37.89 -4.38
CA THR A 104 -39.73 37.42 -5.20
C THR A 104 -39.68 36.00 -5.84
N LEU A 105 -40.88 35.42 -6.03
CA LEU A 105 -41.18 34.02 -6.42
C LEU A 105 -42.32 33.98 -7.46
N TYR A 106 -42.35 32.96 -8.33
CA TYR A 106 -43.45 32.62 -9.24
C TYR A 106 -43.55 31.10 -9.45
N GLU A 107 -44.75 30.60 -9.80
CA GLU A 107 -45.04 29.19 -10.09
C GLU A 107 -45.69 28.99 -11.47
N THR A 108 -45.66 27.77 -11.99
CA THR A 108 -46.36 27.33 -13.22
C THR A 108 -47.04 25.98 -13.05
N HIS A 109 -48.30 25.85 -13.49
CA HIS A 109 -49.05 24.59 -13.53
C HIS A 109 -49.28 24.09 -14.97
N SER A 110 -49.47 22.78 -15.14
CA SER A 110 -49.75 22.16 -16.45
C SER A 110 -51.08 21.39 -16.48
N GLU A 111 -52.09 21.99 -17.13
CA GLU A 111 -53.36 21.41 -17.58
C GLU A 111 -54.33 20.85 -16.48
N PRO A 112 -55.56 20.41 -16.82
CA PRO A 112 -56.63 21.40 -16.93
C PRO A 112 -57.92 21.04 -16.14
N GLY A 113 -58.47 22.01 -15.41
CA GLY A 113 -59.87 21.98 -14.94
C GLY A 113 -60.10 22.00 -13.42
N ILE A 114 -59.05 21.91 -12.60
CA ILE A 114 -59.15 22.13 -11.14
C ILE A 114 -58.42 23.42 -10.78
N GLY A 115 -59.17 24.43 -10.32
CA GLY A 115 -58.64 25.73 -9.94
C GLY A 115 -58.31 25.78 -8.46
N TYR A 116 -57.06 25.45 -8.11
CA TYR A 116 -56.50 25.90 -6.84
C TYR A 116 -56.35 27.43 -6.89
N GLN A 117 -56.80 28.13 -5.85
CA GLN A 117 -56.51 29.56 -5.72
C GLN A 117 -55.27 29.73 -4.84
N ASN A 118 -54.53 30.80 -5.11
CA ASN A 118 -53.23 31.04 -4.47
C ASN A 118 -53.40 31.66 -3.07
N THR A 119 -54.29 31.06 -2.27
CA THR A 119 -54.65 31.47 -0.90
C THR A 119 -54.62 30.28 0.03
N GLY A 120 -53.99 30.49 1.19
CA GLY A 120 -53.88 29.53 2.25
C GLY A 120 -53.16 30.14 3.44
N VAL A 121 -53.25 29.50 4.60
CA VAL A 121 -52.67 30.00 5.84
C VAL A 121 -51.91 28.93 6.61
N TRP A 122 -50.75 29.31 7.14
CA TRP A 122 -49.95 28.45 8.00
C TRP A 122 -50.60 28.29 9.38
N GLN A 123 -50.82 27.04 9.81
CA GLN A 123 -51.24 26.66 11.15
C GLN A 123 -50.15 25.80 11.80
N GLY A 124 -49.15 26.47 12.39
CA GLY A 124 -47.95 25.80 12.90
C GLY A 124 -47.23 25.08 11.76
N LYS A 125 -46.85 23.83 11.99
CA LYS A 125 -46.16 23.00 10.99
C LYS A 125 -47.02 22.45 9.84
N TYR A 126 -48.18 23.04 9.56
CA TYR A 126 -49.04 22.66 8.43
C TYR A 126 -49.50 23.89 7.66
N PHE A 127 -49.59 23.77 6.33
CA PHE A 127 -50.22 24.78 5.47
C PHE A 127 -51.66 24.35 5.15
N LEU A 128 -52.63 25.21 5.43
CA LEU A 128 -54.02 25.03 4.99
C LEU A 128 -54.20 25.71 3.64
N ALA A 129 -54.29 24.92 2.56
CA ALA A 129 -54.54 25.42 1.22
C ALA A 129 -56.06 25.43 0.94
N ASP A 130 -56.58 26.56 0.44
CA ASP A 130 -57.94 26.67 -0.08
C ASP A 130 -58.00 26.08 -1.50
N TYR A 131 -59.06 25.34 -1.82
CA TYR A 131 -59.31 24.85 -3.18
C TYR A 131 -60.78 25.02 -3.59
N THR A 132 -61.02 25.23 -4.88
CA THR A 132 -62.37 25.29 -5.46
C THR A 132 -62.46 24.32 -6.64
N ARG A 133 -63.33 23.30 -6.50
CA ARG A 133 -63.62 22.31 -7.54
C ARG A 133 -64.99 22.62 -8.15
N CYS A 134 -64.99 23.03 -9.41
CA CYS A 134 -66.19 23.18 -10.22
C CYS A 134 -66.34 21.96 -11.15
N THR A 135 -67.54 21.43 -11.28
CA THR A 135 -67.88 20.42 -12.29
C THR A 135 -68.61 21.09 -13.48
N PRO A 136 -68.91 20.37 -14.58
CA PRO A 136 -69.57 20.96 -15.76
C PRO A 136 -71.04 21.40 -15.56
N GLU A 137 -71.63 21.15 -14.39
CA GLU A 137 -72.95 21.68 -13.96
C GLU A 137 -72.75 22.55 -12.70
N PRO A 138 -73.60 23.57 -12.45
CA PRO A 138 -73.15 24.86 -11.92
C PRO A 138 -72.85 24.96 -10.40
N ASP A 139 -72.58 23.85 -9.71
CA ASP A 139 -72.29 23.80 -8.27
C ASP A 139 -70.78 23.65 -8.00
N CYS A 140 -70.07 24.78 -7.86
CA CYS A 140 -68.68 24.81 -7.42
C CYS A 140 -68.57 24.59 -5.90
N TYR A 141 -67.87 23.52 -5.48
CA TYR A 141 -67.54 23.28 -4.07
C TYR A 141 -66.18 23.89 -3.72
N SER A 142 -66.08 24.50 -2.53
CA SER A 142 -64.81 25.01 -1.99
C SER A 142 -64.53 24.38 -0.63
N GLY A 143 -63.25 24.14 -0.33
CA GLY A 143 -62.80 23.51 0.92
C GLY A 143 -61.34 23.81 1.23
N GLN A 144 -60.89 23.37 2.40
CA GLN A 144 -59.49 23.46 2.82
C GLN A 144 -58.90 22.06 2.99
N THR A 145 -57.62 21.91 2.61
CA THR A 145 -56.84 20.70 2.91
C THR A 145 -55.58 21.06 3.69
N LYS A 146 -55.10 20.14 4.55
CA LYS A 146 -53.86 20.30 5.30
C LYS A 146 -52.70 19.63 4.56
N ILE A 147 -51.68 20.41 4.28
CA ILE A 147 -50.40 19.96 3.73
C ILE A 147 -49.36 20.02 4.86
N GLY A 148 -48.49 19.01 4.96
CA GLY A 148 -47.51 18.84 6.04
C GLY A 148 -47.72 17.55 6.85
N PRO A 149 -46.99 17.34 7.95
CA PRO A 149 -46.18 18.35 8.64
C PRO A 149 -44.90 18.74 7.88
N PHE A 150 -44.51 20.00 8.01
CA PHE A 150 -43.24 20.54 7.53
C PHE A 150 -42.30 20.80 8.72
N GLU A 151 -41.02 20.45 8.62
CA GLU A 151 -40.05 20.68 9.71
C GLU A 151 -39.37 22.05 9.59
N HIS A 152 -39.29 22.59 8.37
CA HIS A 152 -38.75 23.91 8.05
C HIS A 152 -39.74 24.73 7.20
N TYR A 153 -39.61 26.06 7.24
CA TYR A 153 -40.50 26.98 6.52
C TYR A 153 -39.93 27.34 5.14
N PRO A 154 -40.77 27.59 4.12
CA PRO A 154 -40.28 28.11 2.83
C PRO A 154 -39.48 29.41 3.03
N GLY A 155 -38.22 29.42 2.59
CA GLY A 155 -37.30 30.54 2.78
C GLY A 155 -36.25 30.36 3.88
N SER A 156 -36.19 29.23 4.59
CA SER A 156 -34.99 28.85 5.37
C SER A 156 -33.87 28.30 4.45
N PRO A 157 -32.58 28.42 4.82
CA PRO A 157 -31.46 27.95 3.99
C PRO A 157 -31.57 26.51 3.53
N ASP A 158 -32.06 25.62 4.41
CA ASP A 158 -32.11 24.17 4.19
C ASP A 158 -33.42 23.68 3.53
N TYR A 159 -34.23 24.59 2.96
CA TYR A 159 -35.50 24.23 2.32
C TYR A 159 -35.30 23.66 0.90
N THR A 160 -35.02 22.35 0.81
CA THR A 160 -35.10 21.62 -0.46
C THR A 160 -36.56 21.41 -0.87
N GLY A 161 -36.89 21.75 -2.12
CA GLY A 161 -38.28 21.78 -2.61
C GLY A 161 -38.96 20.41 -2.62
N TYR A 162 -40.23 20.36 -2.17
CA TYR A 162 -40.99 19.11 -2.06
C TYR A 162 -41.88 18.83 -3.29
N THR A 163 -42.24 17.56 -3.50
CA THR A 163 -43.27 17.12 -4.45
C THR A 163 -44.27 16.23 -3.71
N LEU A 164 -45.57 16.47 -3.89
CA LEU A 164 -46.63 15.61 -3.35
C LEU A 164 -47.40 14.92 -4.47
N TRP A 165 -47.80 13.69 -4.22
CA TRP A 165 -48.86 13.00 -4.95
C TRP A 165 -50.12 13.00 -4.08
N ILE A 166 -51.25 13.44 -4.62
CA ILE A 166 -52.55 13.34 -3.95
C ILE A 166 -53.35 12.24 -4.65
N GLU A 167 -53.66 11.16 -3.93
CA GLU A 167 -54.69 10.21 -4.37
C GLU A 167 -56.08 10.77 -4.08
N ASP A 168 -56.80 11.17 -5.14
CA ASP A 168 -58.26 11.09 -5.20
C ASP A 168 -58.62 10.05 -6.27
N ASN A 169 -59.76 9.37 -6.11
CA ASN A 169 -60.00 7.98 -6.55
C ASN A 169 -60.17 7.76 -8.07
N THR A 170 -59.63 8.65 -8.93
CA THR A 170 -59.63 8.50 -10.40
C THR A 170 -58.43 9.09 -11.15
N GLN A 171 -57.67 10.07 -10.65
CA GLN A 171 -56.54 10.68 -11.38
C GLN A 171 -55.45 11.25 -10.45
N TYR A 172 -54.19 11.21 -10.91
CA TYR A 172 -53.02 11.84 -10.28
C TYR A 172 -52.74 13.22 -10.87
N VAL A 173 -52.30 14.17 -10.03
CA VAL A 173 -51.85 15.51 -10.43
C VAL A 173 -50.50 15.81 -9.79
N LYS A 174 -49.59 16.45 -10.55
CA LYS A 174 -48.24 16.86 -10.09
C LYS A 174 -48.15 18.39 -9.99
N THR A 175 -47.63 18.88 -8.86
CA THR A 175 -47.20 20.27 -8.66
C THR A 175 -45.73 20.29 -8.25
N SER A 176 -44.98 21.33 -8.61
CA SER A 176 -43.54 21.44 -8.33
C SER A 176 -43.12 22.91 -8.23
N PHE A 177 -42.41 23.25 -7.16
CA PHE A 177 -41.91 24.61 -6.88
C PHE A 177 -40.46 24.75 -7.34
N SER A 178 -40.09 25.87 -7.97
CA SER A 178 -38.71 26.22 -8.33
C SER A 178 -38.53 27.73 -8.44
N GLN A 179 -37.30 28.22 -8.28
CA GLN A 179 -36.95 29.65 -8.30
C GLN A 179 -35.96 29.96 -9.42
N ILE A 180 -36.18 31.08 -10.14
CA ILE A 180 -35.20 31.74 -11.01
C ILE A 180 -35.37 33.25 -10.83
N VAL A 181 -34.27 33.99 -10.66
CA VAL A 181 -34.20 35.47 -10.71
C VAL A 181 -32.90 35.86 -11.42
N ASN A 182 -32.90 36.89 -12.28
CA ASN A 182 -31.66 37.40 -12.90
C ASN A 182 -31.84 38.81 -13.50
N GLU A 183 -31.19 39.82 -12.91
CA GLU A 183 -30.76 41.13 -13.46
C GLU A 183 -29.68 41.68 -12.49
N TYR A 184 -28.56 42.30 -12.88
CA TYR A 184 -27.89 42.45 -14.19
C TYR A 184 -26.35 42.63 -13.95
N PRO A 185 -25.46 43.08 -14.88
CA PRO A 185 -24.01 42.78 -14.75
C PRO A 185 -23.25 43.69 -13.76
N ALA A 186 -22.20 43.12 -13.16
CA ALA A 186 -21.22 43.87 -12.37
C ALA A 186 -20.04 44.33 -13.26
N GLU A 187 -19.58 45.56 -13.05
CA GLU A 187 -18.55 46.25 -13.85
C GLU A 187 -17.51 46.91 -12.93
N VAL A 188 -16.24 46.54 -13.10
CA VAL A 188 -15.12 47.06 -12.30
C VAL A 188 -14.15 47.79 -13.23
N ASP A 189 -13.83 49.04 -12.90
CA ASP A 189 -12.74 49.78 -13.53
C ASP A 189 -11.42 49.49 -12.81
N TYR A 190 -10.35 49.21 -13.55
CA TYR A 190 -8.99 49.07 -13.04
C TYR A 190 -8.00 49.95 -13.82
N LYS A 191 -6.83 50.22 -13.22
CA LYS A 191 -5.68 50.83 -13.92
C LYS A 191 -4.37 50.55 -13.22
N ILE A 192 -3.27 50.65 -13.96
CA ILE A 192 -1.90 50.46 -13.45
C ILE A 192 -1.11 51.76 -13.56
N ASN A 193 -0.39 52.09 -12.50
CA ASN A 193 0.50 53.26 -12.39
C ASN A 193 -0.26 54.55 -12.77
N THR A 194 0.06 55.14 -13.92
CA THR A 194 -0.61 56.33 -14.46
C THR A 194 -1.36 56.05 -15.77
N SER A 195 -1.82 54.81 -16.00
CA SER A 195 -2.64 54.46 -17.17
C SER A 195 -4.04 55.09 -17.09
N SER A 196 -4.76 55.03 -18.21
CA SER A 196 -6.22 55.19 -18.21
C SER A 196 -6.89 54.08 -17.40
N TRP A 197 -8.12 54.35 -16.94
CA TRP A 197 -9.05 53.32 -16.46
C TRP A 197 -9.54 52.43 -17.62
N GLU A 198 -9.70 51.14 -17.34
CA GLU A 198 -10.23 50.11 -18.24
C GLU A 198 -11.26 49.25 -17.50
N THR A 199 -12.40 48.96 -18.13
CA THR A 199 -13.56 48.31 -17.50
C THR A 199 -13.60 46.81 -17.77
N ILE A 200 -13.89 46.00 -16.74
CA ILE A 200 -14.18 44.56 -16.83
C ILE A 200 -15.66 44.32 -16.53
N THR A 201 -16.45 44.00 -17.56
CA THR A 201 -17.89 43.68 -17.45
C THR A 201 -18.11 42.17 -17.32
N SER A 202 -18.80 41.75 -16.26
CA SER A 202 -19.16 40.33 -16.05
C SER A 202 -20.46 39.94 -16.78
N SER A 203 -20.40 38.96 -17.70
CA SER A 203 -21.58 38.43 -18.40
C SER A 203 -22.12 37.19 -17.68
N LEU A 204 -23.19 37.35 -16.90
CA LEU A 204 -23.56 36.38 -15.86
C LEU A 204 -24.47 35.23 -16.34
N GLY A 205 -23.97 34.01 -16.13
CA GLY A 205 -24.76 32.87 -15.64
C GLY A 205 -24.34 32.50 -14.21
N SER A 206 -23.03 32.41 -13.98
CA SER A 206 -22.37 32.27 -12.67
C SER A 206 -20.89 32.71 -12.69
N GLY A 207 -20.47 33.43 -13.75
CA GLY A 207 -19.06 33.52 -14.13
C GLY A 207 -18.33 34.77 -13.63
N THR A 208 -17.24 34.55 -12.89
CA THR A 208 -16.11 35.49 -12.80
C THR A 208 -15.61 35.85 -14.20
N THR A 209 -15.34 37.13 -14.45
CA THR A 209 -14.73 37.60 -15.70
C THR A 209 -13.38 38.24 -15.41
N SER A 210 -12.37 37.90 -16.22
CA SER A 210 -10.98 38.32 -16.02
C SER A 210 -10.38 38.92 -17.28
N THR A 211 -9.48 39.88 -17.12
CA THR A 211 -8.59 40.38 -18.18
C THR A 211 -7.14 39.98 -17.90
N ILE A 212 -6.32 39.94 -18.94
CA ILE A 212 -4.89 39.59 -18.87
C ILE A 212 -4.08 40.81 -19.31
N ILE A 213 -3.30 41.35 -18.39
CA ILE A 213 -2.43 42.51 -18.62
C ILE A 213 -1.00 41.98 -18.80
N PRO A 214 -0.32 42.25 -19.94
CA PRO A 214 1.03 41.76 -20.15
C PRO A 214 2.02 42.49 -19.22
N ALA A 215 3.03 41.77 -18.73
CA ALA A 215 4.02 42.33 -17.80
C ALA A 215 4.83 43.52 -18.36
N SER A 216 4.80 43.75 -19.68
CA SER A 216 5.32 44.97 -20.32
C SER A 216 4.59 46.27 -19.92
N SER A 217 3.46 46.18 -19.21
CA SER A 217 2.77 47.31 -18.58
C SER A 217 3.30 47.66 -17.18
N LEU A 218 4.20 46.83 -16.63
CA LEU A 218 4.80 46.98 -15.31
C LEU A 218 6.23 47.56 -15.43
N VAL A 219 6.71 48.19 -14.36
CA VAL A 219 8.10 48.69 -14.26
C VAL A 219 8.88 47.93 -13.21
N VAL A 220 10.21 47.85 -13.36
CA VAL A 220 11.10 47.37 -12.29
C VAL A 220 11.15 48.43 -11.19
N GLY A 221 10.61 48.09 -10.02
CA GLY A 221 10.37 49.02 -8.92
C GLY A 221 8.93 48.96 -8.42
N THR A 222 8.51 49.97 -7.65
CA THR A 222 7.14 50.12 -7.17
C THR A 222 6.16 50.34 -8.32
N ASN A 223 5.10 49.52 -8.36
CA ASN A 223 3.93 49.67 -9.20
C ASN A 223 2.69 49.88 -8.33
N THR A 224 1.68 50.57 -8.86
CA THR A 224 0.40 50.85 -8.20
C THR A 224 -0.73 50.27 -9.04
N LEU A 225 -1.61 49.44 -8.46
CA LEU A 225 -2.84 48.94 -9.09
C LEU A 225 -4.03 49.58 -8.36
N GLN A 226 -4.89 50.29 -9.12
CA GLN A 226 -6.07 50.96 -8.57
C GLN A 226 -7.36 50.33 -9.13
N PHE A 227 -8.41 50.32 -8.31
CA PHE A 227 -9.73 49.75 -8.58
C PHE A 227 -10.84 50.74 -8.23
N GLU A 228 -11.95 50.72 -8.97
CA GLU A 228 -13.17 51.50 -8.68
C GLU A 228 -14.41 50.74 -9.19
N GLU A 229 -15.49 50.69 -8.40
CA GLU A 229 -16.79 50.15 -8.85
C GLU A 229 -17.48 51.18 -9.77
N SER A 230 -17.84 50.80 -10.99
CA SER A 230 -18.42 51.75 -11.97
C SER A 230 -19.93 51.98 -11.79
N ASN A 231 -20.60 51.12 -11.00
CA ASN A 231 -22.04 51.15 -10.78
C ASN A 231 -22.42 50.85 -9.31
N SER A 232 -23.72 50.78 -8.99
CA SER A 232 -24.22 50.78 -7.61
C SER A 232 -24.44 49.38 -6.99
N TYR A 233 -23.72 48.37 -7.45
CA TYR A 233 -23.82 46.98 -6.96
C TYR A 233 -22.51 46.52 -6.33
N SER A 234 -22.59 45.86 -5.16
CA SER A 234 -21.42 45.32 -4.44
C SER A 234 -20.74 44.24 -5.28
N THR A 235 -19.48 44.46 -5.65
CA THR A 235 -18.74 43.60 -6.56
C THR A 235 -17.46 43.07 -5.92
N LYS A 236 -17.24 41.75 -6.01
CA LYS A 236 -15.97 41.13 -5.60
C LYS A 236 -14.96 41.27 -6.72
N PHE A 237 -13.77 41.75 -6.39
CA PHE A 237 -12.67 41.82 -7.34
C PHE A 237 -11.42 41.11 -6.80
N GLY A 238 -10.63 40.58 -7.73
CA GLY A 238 -9.39 39.86 -7.43
C GLY A 238 -8.28 40.16 -8.42
N TRP A 239 -7.06 39.83 -8.06
CA TRP A 239 -5.90 39.96 -8.94
C TRP A 239 -4.85 38.88 -8.66
N ALA A 240 -4.06 38.54 -9.69
CA ALA A 240 -2.94 37.60 -9.61
C ALA A 240 -1.83 37.97 -10.62
N LEU A 241 -0.63 38.29 -10.12
CA LEU A 241 0.59 38.52 -10.91
C LEU A 241 1.42 37.25 -11.00
N TYR A 242 1.97 36.95 -12.18
CA TYR A 242 2.86 35.81 -12.46
C TYR A 242 4.11 36.31 -13.22
N LEU A 243 5.33 36.02 -12.74
CA LEU A 243 6.60 36.45 -13.34
C LEU A 243 7.61 35.30 -13.51
N ASN A 244 7.97 34.96 -14.75
CA ASN A 244 8.83 33.82 -15.14
C ASN A 244 10.32 34.03 -14.80
N GLN A 245 10.98 33.07 -14.15
CA GLN A 245 12.41 33.10 -13.84
C GLN A 245 13.31 32.34 -14.86
N GLY A 246 12.74 31.46 -15.70
CA GLY A 246 13.30 31.17 -17.03
C GLY A 246 14.41 30.12 -17.20
N SER A 247 14.32 28.93 -16.60
CA SER A 247 15.11 27.75 -17.01
C SER A 247 14.38 26.84 -18.03
N THR A 248 15.09 25.88 -18.63
CA THR A 248 14.60 24.99 -19.71
C THR A 248 13.97 23.69 -19.17
N PRO A 249 12.70 23.38 -19.49
CA PRO A 249 12.01 22.17 -19.01
C PRO A 249 12.70 20.85 -19.34
N GLU A 250 12.66 19.91 -18.39
CA GLU A 250 12.93 18.49 -18.64
C GLU A 250 11.76 17.89 -19.42
N ALA A 251 12.02 16.87 -20.25
CA ALA A 251 11.13 16.51 -21.36
C ALA A 251 11.13 15.02 -21.68
N TYR A 252 10.53 14.21 -20.81
CA TYR A 252 10.46 12.77 -20.96
C TYR A 252 9.40 12.37 -21.99
N THR A 253 9.73 11.41 -22.86
CA THR A 253 8.88 11.07 -24.01
C THR A 253 8.84 9.56 -24.24
N THR A 254 7.67 8.95 -24.03
CA THR A 254 7.39 7.55 -24.34
C THR A 254 6.78 7.48 -25.75
N TYR A 255 7.38 6.70 -26.65
CA TYR A 255 6.90 6.48 -28.02
C TYR A 255 6.20 5.14 -28.15
N LEU A 256 5.21 5.06 -29.05
CA LEU A 256 4.51 3.80 -29.33
C LEU A 256 4.37 3.59 -30.84
N THR A 257 4.58 2.37 -31.31
CA THR A 257 4.36 1.98 -32.72
C THR A 257 3.22 0.99 -32.86
N TYR A 258 2.61 0.96 -34.04
CA TYR A 258 1.43 0.14 -34.33
C TYR A 258 1.53 -0.49 -35.72
N ASP A 259 0.85 -1.62 -35.91
CA ASP A 259 0.67 -2.24 -37.22
C ASP A 259 -0.46 -1.58 -38.04
N SER A 260 -0.80 -2.17 -39.19
CA SER A 260 -1.89 -1.70 -40.06
C SER A 260 -3.31 -1.97 -39.52
N TYR A 261 -3.44 -2.79 -38.48
CA TYR A 261 -4.72 -3.21 -37.89
C TYR A 261 -5.05 -2.38 -36.63
N GLY A 262 -4.04 -1.79 -36.00
CA GLY A 262 -4.18 -0.99 -34.78
C GLY A 262 -3.64 -1.68 -33.53
N ASN A 263 -2.91 -2.78 -33.69
CA ASN A 263 -2.21 -3.46 -32.60
C ASN A 263 -0.89 -2.75 -32.29
N MET A 264 -0.49 -2.68 -31.02
CA MET A 264 0.72 -1.99 -30.59
C MET A 264 1.94 -2.90 -30.84
N THR A 265 2.85 -2.52 -31.73
CA THR A 265 4.02 -3.34 -32.09
C THR A 265 5.27 -3.02 -31.28
N SER A 266 5.34 -1.84 -30.66
CA SER A 266 6.32 -1.55 -29.60
C SER A 266 5.91 -0.38 -28.73
N ILE A 267 6.49 -0.33 -27.54
CA ILE A 267 6.54 0.82 -26.64
C ILE A 267 8.01 1.10 -26.31
N THR A 268 8.43 2.35 -26.48
CA THR A 268 9.76 2.85 -26.15
C THR A 268 9.64 3.84 -24.99
N ASN A 269 10.25 3.54 -23.85
CA ASN A 269 10.23 4.42 -22.66
C ASN A 269 11.08 5.69 -22.87
N ALA A 270 11.06 6.58 -21.87
CA ALA A 270 11.79 7.86 -21.94
C ALA A 270 13.33 7.74 -21.88
N LEU A 271 13.90 6.56 -21.58
CA LEU A 271 15.34 6.26 -21.71
C LEU A 271 15.72 5.73 -23.10
N GLY A 272 14.73 5.29 -23.89
CA GLY A 272 14.94 4.62 -25.18
C GLY A 272 14.86 3.09 -25.13
N ASN A 273 14.65 2.50 -23.95
CA ASN A 273 14.40 1.06 -23.79
C ASN A 273 13.08 0.73 -24.49
N THR A 274 13.05 -0.33 -25.30
CA THR A 274 11.92 -0.66 -26.16
C THR A 274 11.45 -2.09 -25.94
N THR A 275 10.21 -2.26 -25.48
CA THR A 275 9.51 -3.55 -25.49
C THR A 275 8.71 -3.67 -26.78
N THR A 276 8.78 -4.83 -27.42
CA THR A 276 8.18 -5.13 -28.72
C THR A 276 7.16 -6.26 -28.60
N PHE A 277 6.14 -6.22 -29.47
CA PHE A 277 5.04 -7.18 -29.48
C PHE A 277 4.92 -7.81 -30.86
N GLY A 278 5.13 -9.12 -30.92
CA GLY A 278 4.78 -9.96 -32.06
C GLY A 278 3.32 -10.41 -31.95
N TYR A 279 2.66 -10.58 -33.09
CA TYR A 279 1.28 -11.06 -33.18
C TYR A 279 1.20 -12.31 -34.05
N ASP A 280 0.09 -13.03 -33.93
CA ASP A 280 -0.22 -14.20 -34.75
C ASP A 280 -0.36 -13.87 -36.26
N LEU A 281 -0.54 -14.91 -37.08
CA LEU A 281 -0.69 -14.77 -38.53
C LEU A 281 -1.96 -13.98 -38.95
N TYR A 282 -2.90 -13.74 -38.03
CA TYR A 282 -4.16 -13.05 -38.26
C TYR A 282 -4.16 -11.61 -37.72
N HIS A 283 -3.08 -11.19 -37.06
CA HIS A 283 -2.98 -9.92 -36.33
C HIS A 283 -4.07 -9.77 -35.26
N LEU A 284 -4.36 -10.87 -34.56
CA LEU A 284 -5.28 -10.93 -33.43
C LEU A 284 -4.49 -11.04 -32.12
N TYR A 285 -4.04 -12.25 -31.81
CA TYR A 285 -3.42 -12.55 -30.51
C TYR A 285 -1.94 -12.18 -30.48
N VAL A 286 -1.45 -11.75 -29.32
CA VAL A 286 -0.01 -11.59 -29.09
C VAL A 286 0.64 -12.98 -29.22
N ALA A 287 1.79 -13.05 -29.89
CA ALA A 287 2.56 -14.28 -30.09
C ALA A 287 3.98 -14.19 -29.51
N SER A 288 4.45 -12.99 -29.16
CA SER A 288 5.65 -12.77 -28.38
C SER A 288 5.64 -11.39 -27.73
N VAL A 289 6.00 -11.29 -26.46
CA VAL A 289 6.43 -10.04 -25.83
C VAL A 289 7.95 -10.13 -25.70
N THR A 290 8.69 -9.15 -26.23
CA THR A 290 10.16 -9.19 -26.27
C THR A 290 10.73 -7.85 -25.82
N ASP A 291 11.57 -7.89 -24.79
CA ASP A 291 12.13 -6.72 -24.11
C ASP A 291 13.31 -6.07 -24.89
N THR A 292 14.02 -5.16 -24.24
CA THR A 292 15.20 -4.49 -24.82
C THR A 292 16.45 -5.38 -24.82
N LEU A 293 16.52 -6.40 -23.97
CA LEU A 293 17.62 -7.36 -23.88
C LEU A 293 17.45 -8.53 -24.87
N ASN A 294 16.31 -8.63 -25.55
CA ASN A 294 15.84 -9.73 -26.42
C ASN A 294 15.42 -11.00 -25.65
N GLN A 295 15.08 -10.86 -24.36
CA GLN A 295 14.34 -11.85 -23.59
C GLN A 295 12.88 -11.86 -24.08
N ALA A 296 12.31 -13.04 -24.31
CA ALA A 296 11.02 -13.18 -24.98
C ALA A 296 10.05 -14.12 -24.24
N ILE A 297 8.91 -13.60 -23.82
CA ILE A 297 7.77 -14.37 -23.33
C ILE A 297 6.89 -14.74 -24.54
N ILE A 298 6.55 -16.02 -24.67
CA ILE A 298 5.83 -16.58 -25.83
C ILE A 298 4.46 -17.12 -25.36
N PRO A 299 3.39 -16.32 -25.46
CA PRO A 299 2.03 -16.78 -25.26
C PRO A 299 1.51 -17.54 -26.51
N VAL A 300 0.83 -18.67 -26.30
CA VAL A 300 0.12 -19.47 -27.33
C VAL A 300 -1.38 -19.56 -27.02
N TYR A 301 -2.19 -18.94 -27.86
CA TYR A 301 -3.66 -18.90 -27.74
C TYR A 301 -4.34 -19.98 -28.59
N ASP A 302 -5.48 -20.49 -28.13
CA ASP A 302 -6.44 -21.19 -28.98
C ASP A 302 -7.11 -20.19 -29.93
N ILE A 303 -7.15 -20.51 -31.23
CA ILE A 303 -7.53 -19.55 -32.27
C ILE A 303 -9.04 -19.32 -32.38
N ASP A 304 -9.85 -20.30 -31.99
CA ASP A 304 -11.32 -20.26 -32.11
C ASP A 304 -11.98 -19.62 -30.87
N THR A 305 -11.36 -19.74 -29.70
CA THR A 305 -11.85 -19.19 -28.42
C THR A 305 -11.11 -17.95 -27.94
N GLY A 306 -9.81 -17.82 -28.24
CA GLY A 306 -8.96 -16.74 -27.74
C GLY A 306 -8.42 -16.94 -26.32
N LEU A 307 -8.56 -18.14 -25.75
CA LEU A 307 -8.03 -18.51 -24.43
C LEU A 307 -6.54 -18.88 -24.52
N LEU A 308 -5.71 -18.56 -23.51
CA LEU A 308 -4.29 -18.90 -23.57
C LEU A 308 -4.03 -20.35 -23.15
N THR A 309 -3.57 -21.18 -24.08
CA THR A 309 -3.26 -22.60 -23.81
C THR A 309 -1.90 -22.82 -23.16
N SER A 310 -0.92 -21.93 -23.38
CA SER A 310 0.37 -21.97 -22.70
C SER A 310 1.13 -20.65 -22.76
N ILE A 311 1.94 -20.37 -21.73
CA ILE A 311 2.94 -19.30 -21.70
C ILE A 311 4.34 -19.90 -21.53
N THR A 312 5.27 -19.55 -22.40
CA THR A 312 6.69 -19.90 -22.27
C THR A 312 7.49 -18.68 -21.84
N ASN A 313 8.25 -18.79 -20.74
CA ASN A 313 9.14 -17.73 -20.28
C ASN A 313 10.47 -17.67 -21.07
N PRO A 314 11.30 -16.63 -20.96
CA PRO A 314 12.49 -16.48 -21.81
C PRO A 314 13.56 -17.56 -21.62
N LYS A 315 13.60 -18.24 -20.46
CA LYS A 315 14.43 -19.46 -20.26
C LYS A 315 13.90 -20.71 -20.99
N GLY A 316 12.70 -20.64 -21.58
CA GLY A 316 12.08 -21.72 -22.36
C GLY A 316 11.21 -22.68 -21.53
N HIS A 317 11.00 -22.38 -20.25
CA HIS A 317 10.10 -23.14 -19.38
C HIS A 317 8.65 -22.74 -19.67
N THR A 318 7.73 -23.71 -19.75
CA THR A 318 6.37 -23.49 -20.25
C THR A 318 5.32 -23.94 -19.25
N THR A 319 4.40 -23.04 -18.92
CA THR A 319 3.21 -23.31 -18.11
C THR A 319 2.02 -23.46 -19.04
N PHE A 320 1.21 -24.51 -18.86
CA PHE A 320 0.02 -24.81 -19.68
C PHE A 320 -1.26 -24.60 -18.90
N PHE A 321 -2.36 -24.38 -19.60
CA PHE A 321 -3.67 -24.13 -18.99
C PHE A 321 -4.80 -24.86 -19.73
N GLU A 322 -5.71 -25.45 -18.97
CA GLU A 322 -6.95 -26.05 -19.48
C GLU A 322 -8.17 -25.30 -18.97
N TYR A 323 -9.26 -25.33 -19.75
CA TYR A 323 -10.46 -24.54 -19.53
C TYR A 323 -11.74 -25.36 -19.67
N ASP A 324 -12.80 -24.92 -18.99
CA ASP A 324 -14.15 -25.42 -19.25
C ASP A 324 -14.85 -24.70 -20.43
N ILE A 325 -16.09 -25.10 -20.70
CA ILE A 325 -16.91 -24.56 -21.79
C ILE A 325 -17.35 -23.10 -21.62
N LEU A 326 -17.08 -22.49 -20.45
CA LEU A 326 -17.33 -21.07 -20.18
C LEU A 326 -16.03 -20.24 -20.25
N GLY A 327 -14.88 -20.87 -20.54
CA GLY A 327 -13.59 -20.19 -20.66
C GLY A 327 -12.87 -19.98 -19.33
N ARG A 328 -13.24 -20.72 -18.28
CA ARG A 328 -12.67 -20.61 -16.94
C ARG A 328 -11.51 -21.57 -16.76
N VAL A 329 -10.38 -21.12 -16.20
CA VAL A 329 -9.19 -21.96 -15.98
C VAL A 329 -9.53 -23.07 -15.00
N THR A 330 -9.66 -24.30 -15.50
CA THR A 330 -9.85 -25.51 -14.69
C THR A 330 -8.53 -26.16 -14.31
N LYS A 331 -7.42 -25.81 -14.97
CA LYS A 331 -6.10 -26.39 -14.70
C LYS A 331 -4.95 -25.44 -15.03
N LYS A 332 -3.93 -25.37 -14.16
CA LYS A 332 -2.61 -24.73 -14.38
C LYS A 332 -1.54 -25.81 -14.22
N ILE A 333 -0.79 -26.11 -15.27
CA ILE A 333 0.30 -27.11 -15.28
C ILE A 333 1.63 -26.36 -15.36
N ASN A 334 2.43 -26.49 -14.30
CA ASN A 334 3.72 -25.84 -14.14
C ASN A 334 4.80 -26.46 -15.05
N PRO A 335 5.96 -25.82 -15.26
CA PRO A 335 7.01 -26.34 -16.15
C PRO A 335 7.71 -27.64 -15.72
N ASP A 336 7.52 -28.07 -14.46
CA ASP A 336 7.94 -29.38 -13.93
C ASP A 336 6.88 -30.48 -14.13
N LEU A 337 5.75 -30.15 -14.77
CA LEU A 337 4.56 -30.98 -14.97
C LEU A 337 3.77 -31.30 -13.68
N THR A 338 3.99 -30.54 -12.61
CA THR A 338 3.04 -30.46 -11.49
C THR A 338 1.84 -29.61 -11.87
N GLU A 339 0.69 -29.81 -11.24
CA GLU A 339 -0.57 -29.25 -11.70
C GLU A 339 -1.51 -28.85 -10.56
N LYS A 340 -2.19 -27.71 -10.70
CA LYS A 340 -3.31 -27.26 -9.86
C LYS A 340 -4.60 -27.34 -10.66
N GLU A 341 -5.69 -27.78 -10.04
CA GLU A 341 -7.03 -27.83 -10.66
C GLU A 341 -8.03 -26.91 -9.95
N ALA A 342 -9.03 -26.42 -10.68
CA ALA A 342 -10.13 -25.63 -10.14
C ALA A 342 -11.47 -26.10 -10.70
N VAL A 343 -12.45 -26.24 -9.81
CA VAL A 343 -13.83 -26.67 -10.10
C VAL A 343 -14.78 -25.56 -9.68
N TYR A 344 -15.64 -25.16 -10.60
CA TYR A 344 -16.60 -24.08 -10.43
C TYR A 344 -18.04 -24.61 -10.50
N ASP A 345 -18.99 -23.88 -9.92
CA ASP A 345 -20.42 -24.13 -10.13
C ASP A 345 -21.00 -23.38 -11.35
N ASP A 346 -22.29 -23.58 -11.60
CA ASP A 346 -23.06 -22.89 -12.65
C ASP A 346 -23.30 -21.39 -12.35
N LEU A 347 -22.93 -20.92 -11.15
CA LEU A 347 -23.01 -19.52 -10.69
C LEU A 347 -21.62 -18.86 -10.63
N ASN A 348 -20.63 -19.48 -11.27
CA ASN A 348 -19.25 -19.01 -11.35
C ASN A 348 -18.46 -18.91 -10.04
N ASN A 349 -18.95 -19.50 -8.95
CA ASN A 349 -18.17 -19.59 -7.72
C ASN A 349 -17.15 -20.74 -7.84
N CYS A 350 -15.90 -20.52 -7.44
CA CYS A 350 -14.92 -21.61 -7.33
C CYS A 350 -15.30 -22.50 -6.14
N ILE A 351 -15.83 -23.69 -6.36
CA ILE A 351 -16.33 -24.59 -5.31
C ILE A 351 -15.28 -25.58 -4.80
N THR A 352 -14.24 -25.87 -5.58
CA THR A 352 -13.11 -26.70 -5.13
C THR A 352 -11.83 -26.32 -5.88
N LEU A 353 -10.74 -26.10 -5.15
CA LEU A 353 -9.44 -25.70 -5.69
C LEU A 353 -8.37 -26.67 -5.17
N TYR A 354 -7.62 -27.30 -6.07
CA TYR A 354 -6.63 -28.33 -5.79
C TYR A 354 -5.19 -27.79 -5.87
N ASP A 355 -4.31 -28.26 -4.97
CA ASP A 355 -2.86 -28.01 -5.04
C ASP A 355 -2.11 -29.13 -5.79
N GLU A 356 -0.79 -28.99 -5.94
CA GLU A 356 0.07 -29.96 -6.64
C GLU A 356 0.23 -31.33 -5.96
N LEU A 357 -0.51 -31.61 -4.87
CA LEU A 357 -0.52 -32.88 -4.14
C LEU A 357 -1.92 -33.51 -4.03
N ASP A 358 -2.89 -33.06 -4.83
CA ASP A 358 -4.33 -33.41 -4.74
C ASP A 358 -5.01 -32.99 -3.42
N HIS A 359 -4.38 -32.16 -2.58
CA HIS A 359 -5.09 -31.49 -1.47
C HIS A 359 -6.10 -30.50 -2.05
N LYS A 360 -7.19 -30.20 -1.35
CA LYS A 360 -8.28 -29.38 -1.90
C LYS A 360 -8.95 -28.42 -0.90
N LYS A 361 -9.11 -27.17 -1.30
CA LYS A 361 -9.94 -26.15 -0.63
C LYS A 361 -11.36 -26.19 -1.21
N VAL A 362 -12.34 -26.63 -0.43
CA VAL A 362 -13.77 -26.68 -0.82
C VAL A 362 -14.48 -25.48 -0.21
N MET A 363 -15.04 -24.62 -1.05
CA MET A 363 -15.67 -23.36 -0.64
C MET A 363 -17.18 -23.46 -0.78
N TYR A 364 -17.91 -23.03 0.26
CA TYR A 364 -19.36 -23.12 0.34
C TYR A 364 -19.97 -21.72 0.41
N TYR A 365 -20.77 -21.40 -0.61
CA TYR A 365 -21.38 -20.09 -0.78
C TYR A 365 -22.84 -20.09 -0.29
N ASP A 366 -23.37 -18.92 0.06
CA ASP A 366 -24.75 -18.74 0.51
C ASP A 366 -25.74 -18.57 -0.68
N GLY A 367 -26.95 -18.06 -0.43
CA GLY A 367 -27.97 -17.88 -1.47
C GLY A 367 -27.74 -16.69 -2.41
N ILE A 368 -26.73 -15.86 -2.16
CA ILE A 368 -26.28 -14.74 -2.98
C ILE A 368 -24.77 -14.82 -3.27
N GLY A 369 -24.18 -16.00 -3.09
CA GLY A 369 -22.79 -16.28 -3.44
C GLY A 369 -21.75 -15.88 -2.39
N GLN A 370 -22.12 -15.46 -1.18
CA GLN A 370 -21.12 -15.08 -0.17
C GLN A 370 -20.54 -16.32 0.52
N THR A 371 -19.20 -16.41 0.63
CA THR A 371 -18.50 -17.57 1.22
C THR A 371 -18.88 -17.72 2.70
N LYS A 372 -19.71 -18.71 3.04
CA LYS A 372 -20.20 -18.93 4.43
C LYS A 372 -19.38 -19.97 5.20
N ARG A 373 -18.61 -20.79 4.48
CA ARG A 373 -17.73 -21.83 5.03
C ARG A 373 -16.63 -22.19 4.04
N ILE A 374 -15.44 -22.46 4.56
CA ILE A 374 -14.30 -22.99 3.80
C ILE A 374 -13.85 -24.27 4.51
N ASP A 375 -13.84 -25.40 3.80
CA ASP A 375 -13.12 -26.60 4.25
C ASP A 375 -11.79 -26.66 3.49
N THR A 376 -10.66 -26.76 4.17
CA THR A 376 -9.39 -27.10 3.50
C THR A 376 -9.04 -28.54 3.84
N TYR A 377 -9.26 -29.44 2.88
CA TYR A 377 -8.96 -30.88 3.00
C TYR A 377 -7.55 -31.15 2.52
N PHE A 378 -6.81 -31.91 3.30
CA PHE A 378 -5.46 -32.35 2.92
C PHE A 378 -5.34 -33.88 2.94
N SER A 379 -6.32 -34.58 3.49
CA SER A 379 -6.58 -35.98 3.15
C SER A 379 -8.09 -36.26 3.12
N LEU A 380 -8.48 -37.52 2.86
CA LEU A 380 -9.88 -37.95 2.98
C LEU A 380 -10.42 -37.91 4.43
N THR A 381 -9.56 -37.62 5.42
CA THR A 381 -9.89 -37.65 6.85
C THR A 381 -9.42 -36.41 7.63
N GLU A 382 -8.64 -35.54 7.01
CA GLU A 382 -7.95 -34.41 7.65
C GLU A 382 -8.30 -33.12 6.92
N TYR A 383 -8.93 -32.20 7.63
CA TYR A 383 -9.41 -30.94 7.08
C TYR A 383 -9.60 -29.88 8.17
N LEU A 384 -9.25 -28.62 7.85
CA LEU A 384 -9.60 -27.44 8.65
C LEU A 384 -10.95 -26.88 8.16
N THR A 385 -11.71 -26.18 9.02
CA THR A 385 -13.01 -25.58 8.63
C THR A 385 -13.22 -24.18 9.20
N GLU A 386 -13.22 -23.15 8.35
CA GLU A 386 -13.64 -21.79 8.73
C GLU A 386 -15.13 -21.56 8.45
N TRP A 387 -15.77 -20.65 9.19
CA TRP A 387 -17.14 -20.19 8.97
C TRP A 387 -17.26 -18.67 8.98
N TYR A 388 -18.21 -18.17 8.19
CA TYR A 388 -18.50 -16.75 8.06
C TYR A 388 -20.01 -16.52 8.18
N THR A 389 -20.42 -15.50 8.93
CA THR A 389 -21.81 -14.99 8.89
C THR A 389 -21.81 -13.52 8.55
N TYR A 390 -22.85 -13.07 7.86
CA TYR A 390 -22.91 -11.75 7.25
C TYR A 390 -24.03 -10.87 7.83
N THR A 391 -23.84 -9.56 7.73
CA THR A 391 -24.89 -8.56 8.02
C THR A 391 -25.93 -8.52 6.90
N HIS A 392 -27.03 -7.79 7.09
CA HIS A 392 -28.04 -7.62 6.03
C HIS A 392 -27.55 -6.69 4.89
N GLN A 393 -26.41 -6.01 5.11
CA GLN A 393 -25.62 -5.32 4.09
C GLN A 393 -24.30 -6.06 3.88
N GLY A 394 -24.33 -7.41 3.89
CA GLY A 394 -23.28 -8.36 3.49
C GLY A 394 -21.87 -8.24 4.11
N ASN A 395 -21.61 -7.29 5.00
CA ASN A 395 -20.32 -7.19 5.69
C ASN A 395 -20.16 -8.37 6.65
N VAL A 396 -18.94 -8.91 6.84
CA VAL A 396 -18.66 -10.03 7.75
C VAL A 396 -19.08 -9.66 9.17
N LYS A 397 -20.13 -10.29 9.68
CA LYS A 397 -20.63 -10.09 11.04
C LYS A 397 -19.85 -10.94 12.05
N THR A 398 -19.51 -12.17 11.68
CA THR A 398 -18.63 -13.06 12.46
C THR A 398 -17.71 -13.83 11.53
N ARG A 399 -16.44 -13.97 11.92
CA ARG A 399 -15.53 -15.00 11.42
C ARG A 399 -15.37 -16.05 12.52
N THR A 400 -15.35 -17.31 12.14
CA THR A 400 -14.85 -18.41 12.96
C THR A 400 -13.77 -19.09 12.16
N ASP A 401 -12.56 -19.13 12.69
CA ASP A 401 -11.42 -19.82 12.08
C ASP A 401 -11.54 -21.36 12.22
N SER A 402 -10.46 -22.05 11.88
CA SER A 402 -10.31 -23.50 11.97
C SER A 402 -10.43 -24.06 13.38
N ASP A 403 -10.07 -23.26 14.39
CA ASP A 403 -9.85 -23.68 15.77
C ASP A 403 -11.11 -23.39 16.62
N GLY A 404 -12.04 -22.63 16.05
CA GLY A 404 -13.37 -22.34 16.61
C GLY A 404 -13.44 -21.01 17.35
N HIS A 405 -12.40 -20.18 17.25
CA HIS A 405 -12.36 -18.86 17.86
C HIS A 405 -13.26 -17.89 17.07
N ILE A 406 -14.08 -17.10 17.77
CA ILE A 406 -15.18 -16.31 17.15
C ILE A 406 -14.90 -14.82 17.25
N TYR A 407 -14.38 -14.27 16.16
CA TYR A 407 -14.26 -12.83 15.94
C TYR A 407 -15.61 -12.27 15.49
N SER A 408 -16.02 -11.10 16.00
CA SER A 408 -17.27 -10.46 15.56
C SER A 408 -17.19 -8.94 15.44
N TYR A 409 -18.00 -8.37 14.55
CA TYR A 409 -17.83 -7.00 14.07
C TYR A 409 -19.13 -6.19 14.13
N GLU A 410 -19.05 -4.97 14.67
CA GLU A 410 -20.11 -3.96 14.57
C GLU A 410 -19.74 -2.91 13.52
N TYR A 411 -20.71 -2.46 12.72
CA TYR A 411 -20.52 -1.52 11.62
C TYR A 411 -21.39 -0.26 11.75
N ASP A 412 -20.90 0.86 11.22
CA ASP A 412 -21.74 2.04 11.01
C ASP A 412 -22.64 1.92 9.77
N SER A 413 -23.47 2.94 9.54
CA SER A 413 -24.35 3.01 8.35
C SER A 413 -23.62 3.14 7.01
N ARG A 414 -22.29 3.29 7.01
CA ARG A 414 -21.40 3.29 5.84
C ARG A 414 -20.56 2.02 5.76
N GLY A 415 -20.92 0.94 6.47
CA GLY A 415 -20.20 -0.33 6.42
C GLY A 415 -18.77 -0.27 6.95
N ARG A 416 -18.43 0.74 7.76
CA ARG A 416 -17.10 0.85 8.38
C ARG A 416 -17.11 0.13 9.73
N VAL A 417 -16.10 -0.68 10.03
CA VAL A 417 -15.97 -1.38 11.32
C VAL A 417 -15.87 -0.33 12.44
N THR A 418 -16.82 -0.35 13.35
CA THR A 418 -16.87 0.49 14.56
C THR A 418 -16.44 -0.26 15.81
N LYS A 419 -16.56 -1.60 15.83
CA LYS A 419 -15.92 -2.44 16.84
C LYS A 419 -15.49 -3.78 16.24
N THR A 420 -14.38 -4.30 16.76
CA THR A 420 -13.99 -5.71 16.65
C THR A 420 -14.04 -6.30 18.05
N PHE A 421 -14.73 -7.42 18.21
CA PHE A 421 -14.68 -8.25 19.41
C PHE A 421 -13.77 -9.44 19.14
N ASN A 422 -12.78 -9.62 20.00
CA ASN A 422 -11.88 -10.76 20.00
C ASN A 422 -12.58 -11.98 20.66
N PRO A 423 -12.05 -13.20 20.53
CA PRO A 423 -12.72 -14.40 21.01
C PRO A 423 -12.92 -14.45 22.55
N ASP A 424 -11.99 -13.88 23.32
CA ASP A 424 -12.13 -13.66 24.78
C ASP A 424 -13.18 -12.60 25.16
N SER A 425 -13.83 -11.97 24.17
CA SER A 425 -14.77 -10.84 24.29
C SER A 425 -14.16 -9.50 24.74
N THR A 426 -12.83 -9.34 24.67
CA THR A 426 -12.23 -7.99 24.60
C THR A 426 -12.67 -7.26 23.32
N VAL A 427 -12.56 -5.93 23.31
CA VAL A 427 -13.18 -5.10 22.27
C VAL A 427 -12.35 -3.88 21.89
N LYS A 428 -11.90 -3.86 20.63
CA LYS A 428 -11.35 -2.68 19.95
C LYS A 428 -12.50 -1.84 19.41
N GLN A 429 -12.45 -0.51 19.56
CA GLN A 429 -13.48 0.40 19.06
C GLN A 429 -12.88 1.51 18.16
N THR A 430 -13.47 1.71 16.99
CA THR A 430 -13.12 2.79 16.06
C THR A 430 -14.27 3.77 15.89
N VAL A 431 -14.01 5.05 16.12
CA VAL A 431 -15.00 6.14 16.04
C VAL A 431 -14.64 7.08 14.90
N TYR A 432 -15.45 7.07 13.84
CA TYR A 432 -15.31 7.99 12.70
C TYR A 432 -16.13 9.26 12.93
N ASN A 433 -15.51 10.43 12.84
CA ASN A 433 -16.19 11.72 12.88
C ASN A 433 -16.08 12.45 11.54
N ASP A 434 -17.03 12.17 10.64
CA ASP A 434 -17.13 12.75 9.30
C ASP A 434 -17.31 14.29 9.28
N THR A 435 -17.50 14.95 10.44
CA THR A 435 -17.64 16.42 10.54
C THR A 435 -16.31 17.12 10.82
N THR A 436 -15.38 16.45 11.51
CA THR A 436 -14.02 16.96 11.78
C THR A 436 -12.94 16.24 10.97
N ASN A 437 -13.36 15.24 10.18
CA ASN A 437 -12.50 14.29 9.47
C ASN A 437 -11.46 13.62 10.38
N THR A 438 -11.88 13.21 11.58
CA THR A 438 -11.05 12.48 12.54
C THR A 438 -11.50 11.04 12.73
N VAL A 439 -10.54 10.17 13.00
CA VAL A 439 -10.74 8.77 13.36
C VAL A 439 -10.09 8.54 14.72
N THR A 440 -10.88 8.12 15.71
CA THR A 440 -10.36 7.75 17.04
C THR A 440 -10.38 6.24 17.18
N ILE A 441 -9.22 5.63 17.36
CA ILE A 441 -9.08 4.23 17.80
C ILE A 441 -9.02 4.22 19.32
N ILE A 442 -9.79 3.32 19.92
CA ILE A 442 -9.78 3.00 21.35
C ILE A 442 -9.49 1.51 21.43
N ASP A 443 -8.43 1.14 22.13
CA ASP A 443 -8.01 -0.26 22.29
C ASP A 443 -8.78 -0.99 23.40
N GLU A 444 -8.45 -2.26 23.52
CA GLU A 444 -8.98 -3.24 24.45
C GLU A 444 -8.71 -2.86 25.92
N ASN A 445 -7.61 -2.13 26.20
CA ASN A 445 -7.30 -1.52 27.52
C ASN A 445 -8.04 -0.19 27.75
N GLN A 446 -8.67 0.37 26.72
CA GLN A 446 -9.34 1.68 26.66
C GLN A 446 -8.38 2.88 26.66
N HIS A 447 -7.12 2.69 26.25
CA HIS A 447 -6.29 3.82 25.80
C HIS A 447 -6.76 4.30 24.42
N LYS A 448 -6.15 5.37 23.88
CA LYS A 448 -6.73 6.14 22.76
C LYS A 448 -5.66 6.70 21.82
N LYS A 449 -5.90 6.54 20.52
CA LYS A 449 -5.14 7.18 19.44
C LYS A 449 -6.08 7.90 18.48
N GLU A 450 -5.75 9.12 18.09
CA GLU A 450 -6.64 9.99 17.30
C GLU A 450 -5.92 10.52 16.07
N TYR A 451 -6.42 10.16 14.91
CA TYR A 451 -5.93 10.54 13.59
C TYR A 451 -6.82 11.66 13.04
N SER A 452 -6.23 12.77 12.61
CA SER A 452 -6.95 13.86 11.94
C SER A 452 -6.46 14.00 10.51
N TYR A 453 -7.41 14.01 9.58
CA TYR A 453 -7.14 14.12 8.17
C TYR A 453 -7.57 15.51 7.68
N ASP A 454 -6.83 16.09 6.74
CA ASP A 454 -7.33 17.26 6.02
C ASP A 454 -8.52 16.87 5.11
N TRP A 455 -9.10 17.82 4.36
CA TRP A 455 -10.08 17.48 3.29
C TRP A 455 -9.57 16.40 2.33
N ALA A 456 -8.24 16.36 2.23
CA ALA A 456 -7.43 15.72 1.24
C ALA A 456 -6.95 14.33 1.69
N GLY A 457 -7.63 13.73 2.68
CA GLY A 457 -7.36 12.36 3.13
C GLY A 457 -5.94 12.13 3.63
N ASN A 458 -5.12 13.18 3.76
CA ASN A 458 -3.75 13.11 4.21
C ASN A 458 -3.73 13.21 5.73
N LEU A 459 -2.85 12.45 6.37
CA LEU A 459 -2.80 12.37 7.82
C LEU A 459 -2.00 13.56 8.39
N VAL A 460 -2.68 14.69 8.57
CA VAL A 460 -2.08 15.95 9.05
C VAL A 460 -1.76 15.94 10.55
N GLU A 461 -2.40 15.09 11.35
CA GLU A 461 -2.17 15.06 12.79
C GLU A 461 -2.44 13.67 13.41
N VAL A 462 -1.55 13.23 14.29
CA VAL A 462 -1.78 12.09 15.20
C VAL A 462 -1.60 12.53 16.65
N LYS A 463 -2.60 12.24 17.48
CA LYS A 463 -2.52 12.35 18.94
C LYS A 463 -2.39 10.96 19.55
N GLU A 464 -1.29 10.74 20.25
CA GLU A 464 -1.04 9.53 21.04
C GLU A 464 -1.28 9.87 22.51
N TYR A 465 -2.41 9.43 23.08
CA TYR A 465 -2.84 9.88 24.40
C TYR A 465 -2.09 9.17 25.54
N THR A 466 -1.56 9.95 26.47
CA THR A 466 -0.85 9.47 27.67
C THR A 466 -1.76 9.32 28.89
N ASP A 467 -2.93 9.96 28.85
CA ASP A 467 -4.06 9.74 29.76
C ASP A 467 -5.37 10.12 29.02
N ALA A 468 -6.52 10.12 29.70
CA ALA A 468 -7.81 10.41 29.07
C ALA A 468 -7.89 11.76 28.30
N VAL A 469 -7.06 12.74 28.65
CA VAL A 469 -7.05 14.11 28.09
C VAL A 469 -5.67 14.60 27.61
N THR A 470 -4.56 14.11 28.15
CA THR A 470 -3.19 14.49 27.74
C THR A 470 -2.70 13.61 26.59
N TYR A 471 -1.94 14.18 25.65
CA TYR A 471 -1.41 13.46 24.49
C TYR A 471 -0.07 14.03 24.02
N TYR A 472 0.71 13.17 23.38
CA TYR A 472 1.79 13.55 22.47
C TYR A 472 1.22 13.81 21.07
N LEU A 473 1.86 14.71 20.32
CA LEU A 473 1.30 15.31 19.11
C LEU A 473 2.32 15.26 17.96
N THR A 474 2.02 14.51 16.91
CA THR A 474 2.80 14.51 15.66
C THR A 474 1.98 15.20 14.56
N GLN A 475 2.62 16.07 13.77
CA GLN A 475 1.94 16.88 12.75
C GLN A 475 2.66 16.83 11.41
N CYS A 476 1.89 16.74 10.32
CA CYS A 476 2.39 16.61 8.96
C CYS A 476 1.91 17.79 8.09
N THR A 477 2.72 18.20 7.11
CA THR A 477 2.29 19.09 6.03
C THR A 477 2.42 18.41 4.68
N TYR A 478 1.57 18.80 3.73
CA TYR A 478 1.50 18.22 2.40
C TYR A 478 1.48 19.30 1.31
N ASP A 479 2.01 18.98 0.13
CA ASP A 479 1.81 19.80 -1.07
C ASP A 479 0.44 19.55 -1.73
N SER A 480 0.14 20.26 -2.83
CA SER A 480 -1.11 20.12 -3.56
C SER A 480 -1.28 18.79 -4.32
N LEU A 481 -0.30 17.89 -4.26
CA LEU A 481 -0.33 16.54 -4.83
C LEU A 481 -0.42 15.45 -3.75
N GLY A 482 -0.38 15.81 -2.46
CA GLY A 482 -0.37 14.86 -1.35
C GLY A 482 1.03 14.35 -0.97
N ASN A 483 2.10 14.97 -1.45
CA ASN A 483 3.47 14.65 -1.01
C ASN A 483 3.74 15.27 0.36
N MET A 484 4.31 14.52 1.31
CA MET A 484 4.50 14.97 2.70
C MET A 484 5.70 15.91 2.83
N THR A 485 5.49 17.22 2.66
CA THR A 485 6.53 18.25 2.70
C THR A 485 7.20 18.44 4.07
N SER A 486 6.55 18.05 5.17
CA SER A 486 7.21 17.97 6.47
C SER A 486 6.51 17.02 7.43
N VAL A 487 7.26 16.45 8.38
CA VAL A 487 6.75 15.83 9.61
C VAL A 487 7.41 16.49 10.81
N THR A 488 6.61 16.83 11.82
CA THR A 488 7.08 17.30 13.14
C THR A 488 6.72 16.28 14.19
N ASP A 489 7.72 15.78 14.91
CA ASP A 489 7.57 14.74 15.92
C ASP A 489 6.96 15.27 17.24
N ALA A 490 6.67 14.33 18.15
CA ALA A 490 6.12 14.62 19.48
C ALA A 490 7.02 15.46 20.41
N ASN A 491 8.31 15.62 20.08
CA ASN A 491 9.24 16.49 20.79
C ASN A 491 9.33 17.90 20.16
N GLY A 492 8.75 18.11 18.98
CA GLY A 492 8.80 19.35 18.22
C GLY A 492 9.96 19.45 17.23
N ASN A 493 10.64 18.33 16.91
CA ASN A 493 11.66 18.28 15.88
C ASN A 493 11.01 18.13 14.50
N THR A 494 11.38 18.95 13.51
CA THR A 494 10.78 18.90 12.16
C THR A 494 11.78 18.40 11.11
N THR A 495 11.38 17.37 10.36
CA THR A 495 12.03 16.93 9.12
C THR A 495 11.23 17.48 7.93
N PHE A 496 11.93 17.98 6.91
CA PHE A 496 11.35 18.51 5.67
C PHE A 496 11.74 17.66 4.47
N ASN A 497 10.81 17.48 3.53
CA ASN A 497 11.03 16.74 2.29
C ASN A 497 10.73 17.62 1.07
N GLU A 498 11.64 17.63 0.09
CA GLU A 498 11.42 18.18 -1.25
C GLU A 498 11.22 17.04 -2.24
N TYR A 499 10.39 17.22 -3.27
CA TYR A 499 9.98 16.15 -4.20
C TYR A 499 10.19 16.52 -5.68
N SER A 500 10.51 15.50 -6.47
CA SER A 500 10.30 15.46 -7.93
C SER A 500 8.98 14.76 -8.25
N LEU A 501 8.74 14.34 -9.51
CA LEU A 501 7.67 13.36 -9.79
C LEU A 501 8.04 11.94 -9.32
N TYR A 502 9.34 11.62 -9.30
CA TYR A 502 9.83 10.25 -9.12
C TYR A 502 10.07 9.87 -7.66
N GLY A 503 9.99 10.83 -6.74
CA GLY A 503 10.24 10.62 -5.32
C GLY A 503 10.87 11.85 -4.65
N ILE A 504 11.28 11.67 -3.40
CA ILE A 504 11.98 12.68 -2.59
C ILE A 504 13.31 13.04 -3.26
N THR A 505 13.60 14.32 -3.47
CA THR A 505 14.90 14.82 -3.97
C THR A 505 15.78 15.40 -2.87
N ARG A 506 15.21 15.77 -1.73
CA ARG A 506 15.94 16.26 -0.55
C ARG A 506 15.19 15.91 0.72
N ILE A 507 15.89 15.37 1.71
CA ILE A 507 15.47 15.38 3.12
C ILE A 507 16.32 16.43 3.84
N THR A 508 15.70 17.28 4.65
CA THR A 508 16.38 18.19 5.58
C THR A 508 15.95 17.86 7.01
N TYR A 509 16.93 17.50 7.83
CA TYR A 509 16.71 17.00 9.18
C TYR A 509 16.65 18.14 10.23
N PRO A 510 16.14 17.85 11.46
CA PRO A 510 16.03 18.82 12.55
C PRO A 510 17.32 19.55 12.95
N ASP A 511 18.49 18.97 12.70
CA ASP A 511 19.81 19.58 12.94
C ASP A 511 20.36 20.39 11.75
N LEU A 512 19.60 20.46 10.65
CA LEU A 512 19.93 21.06 9.35
C LEU A 512 20.93 20.26 8.49
N THR A 513 21.24 19.00 8.82
CA THR A 513 21.87 18.07 7.87
C THR A 513 20.88 17.68 6.77
N THR A 514 21.39 17.23 5.62
CA THR A 514 20.54 16.91 4.45
C THR A 514 21.04 15.72 3.65
N GLU A 515 20.11 14.84 3.27
CA GLU A 515 20.32 13.76 2.29
C GLU A 515 19.67 14.22 0.97
N GLU A 516 20.39 14.17 -0.15
CA GLU A 516 19.94 14.55 -1.50
C GLU A 516 19.84 13.32 -2.41
N PHE A 517 18.85 13.29 -3.29
CA PHE A 517 18.49 12.12 -4.11
C PHE A 517 18.21 12.54 -5.56
N SER A 518 18.53 11.69 -6.53
CA SER A 518 18.18 11.91 -7.95
C SER A 518 17.73 10.63 -8.66
N TYR A 519 16.91 10.78 -9.70
CA TYR A 519 16.24 9.68 -10.40
C TYR A 519 16.43 9.76 -11.92
N ASP A 520 16.29 8.63 -12.60
CA ASP A 520 16.24 8.56 -14.06
C ASP A 520 14.82 8.84 -14.62
N ALA A 521 14.69 8.81 -15.95
CA ALA A 521 13.44 9.10 -16.64
C ALA A 521 12.30 8.09 -16.39
N ALA A 522 12.60 6.93 -15.82
CA ALA A 522 11.67 5.86 -15.48
C ALA A 522 11.40 5.76 -13.96
N GLY A 523 12.11 6.54 -13.14
CA GLY A 523 11.96 6.59 -11.68
C GLY A 523 12.98 5.77 -10.89
N ASN A 524 14.01 5.22 -11.54
CA ASN A 524 15.06 4.48 -10.84
C ASN A 524 16.01 5.46 -10.13
N LEU A 525 16.38 5.17 -8.88
CA LEU A 525 17.21 6.03 -8.04
C LEU A 525 18.66 6.02 -8.55
N LEU A 526 19.16 7.12 -9.13
CA LEU A 526 20.52 7.19 -9.68
C LEU A 526 21.59 7.54 -8.65
N GLU A 527 21.26 8.39 -7.68
CA GLU A 527 22.23 8.93 -6.72
C GLU A 527 21.57 9.16 -5.36
N ILE A 528 22.25 8.73 -4.29
CA ILE A 528 22.10 9.27 -2.93
C ILE A 528 23.37 10.07 -2.61
N ARG A 529 23.20 11.28 -2.06
CA ARG A 529 24.26 12.19 -1.67
C ARG A 529 24.06 12.64 -0.23
N ASP A 530 25.05 12.37 0.61
CA ASP A 530 25.03 12.70 2.03
C ASP A 530 26.36 13.35 2.47
N ALA A 531 26.57 13.53 3.77
CA ALA A 531 27.79 14.09 4.33
C ALA A 531 29.04 13.23 4.10
N GLU A 532 28.88 11.90 4.07
CA GLU A 532 29.97 10.94 3.98
C GLU A 532 30.38 10.61 2.54
N GLY A 533 29.51 10.90 1.55
CA GLY A 533 29.89 10.93 0.15
C GLY A 533 28.72 10.90 -0.84
N THR A 534 28.81 10.00 -1.81
CA THR A 534 27.85 9.85 -2.89
C THR A 534 27.82 8.37 -3.28
N THR A 535 26.64 7.77 -3.22
CA THR A 535 26.37 6.40 -3.64
C THR A 535 25.56 6.47 -4.93
N THR A 536 26.03 5.82 -6.00
CA THR A 536 25.34 5.82 -7.30
C THR A 536 24.90 4.43 -7.71
N PHE A 537 23.70 4.30 -8.24
CA PHE A 537 23.13 3.03 -8.68
C PHE A 537 23.08 3.02 -10.21
N THR A 538 23.34 1.86 -10.81
CA THR A 538 23.19 1.66 -12.25
C THR A 538 22.19 0.54 -12.51
N TYR A 539 21.39 0.70 -13.56
CA TYR A 539 20.34 -0.25 -13.94
C TYR A 539 20.57 -0.73 -15.37
N ASP A 540 19.95 -1.85 -15.72
CA ASP A 540 19.96 -2.36 -17.09
C ASP A 540 18.80 -1.79 -17.95
N ALA A 541 18.58 -2.38 -19.13
CA ALA A 541 17.56 -1.92 -20.07
C ALA A 541 16.12 -2.35 -19.73
N ILE A 542 15.94 -3.14 -18.66
CA ILE A 542 14.63 -3.54 -18.11
C ILE A 542 14.47 -3.13 -16.64
N HIS A 543 15.32 -2.21 -16.16
CA HIS A 543 15.27 -1.59 -14.84
C HIS A 543 15.66 -2.51 -13.66
N GLN A 544 16.41 -3.59 -13.92
CA GLN A 544 17.03 -4.37 -12.85
C GLN A 544 18.31 -3.68 -12.34
N LEU A 545 18.53 -3.69 -11.01
CA LEU A 545 19.66 -3.05 -10.36
C LEU A 545 20.97 -3.79 -10.69
N LYS A 546 21.85 -3.14 -11.46
CA LYS A 546 23.06 -3.75 -12.01
C LYS A 546 24.32 -3.47 -11.18
N SER A 547 24.47 -2.28 -10.63
CA SER A 547 25.53 -1.99 -9.66
C SER A 547 25.16 -0.91 -8.65
N ILE A 548 25.85 -0.94 -7.51
CA ILE A 548 25.89 0.14 -6.53
C ILE A 548 27.35 0.52 -6.33
N GLU A 549 27.72 1.74 -6.70
CA GLU A 549 29.05 2.31 -6.45
C GLU A 549 28.98 3.16 -5.17
N TYR A 550 29.74 2.78 -4.15
CA TYR A 550 29.95 3.55 -2.93
C TYR A 550 31.26 4.37 -3.05
N PRO A 551 31.53 5.33 -2.13
CA PRO A 551 32.77 6.11 -2.15
C PRO A 551 34.09 5.33 -2.03
N ASP A 552 34.07 4.07 -1.61
CA ASP A 552 35.22 3.19 -1.38
C ASP A 552 35.17 1.84 -2.11
N GLU A 553 33.98 1.24 -2.30
CA GLU A 553 33.78 -0.03 -3.01
C GLU A 553 32.59 -0.06 -3.99
N SER A 554 32.48 -1.14 -4.78
CA SER A 554 31.44 -1.34 -5.79
C SER A 554 30.80 -2.73 -5.64
N ILE A 555 29.48 -2.81 -5.71
CA ILE A 555 28.71 -4.06 -5.73
C ILE A 555 28.09 -4.22 -7.12
N THR A 556 28.20 -5.39 -7.73
CA THR A 556 27.61 -5.69 -9.05
C THR A 556 26.73 -6.93 -9.01
N PHE A 557 25.61 -6.89 -9.73
CA PHE A 557 24.65 -7.99 -9.83
C PHE A 557 24.52 -8.48 -11.29
N GLU A 558 24.30 -9.78 -11.46
CA GLU A 558 23.93 -10.39 -12.74
C GLU A 558 22.62 -11.17 -12.60
N TYR A 559 21.80 -11.17 -13.66
CA TYR A 559 20.47 -11.82 -13.69
C TYR A 559 20.36 -12.80 -14.86
N ASP A 560 19.51 -13.81 -14.73
CA ASP A 560 19.09 -14.64 -15.86
C ASP A 560 17.90 -14.03 -16.63
N ALA A 561 17.47 -14.71 -17.71
CA ALA A 561 16.41 -14.19 -18.59
C ALA A 561 14.98 -14.33 -18.02
N ASN A 562 14.81 -14.83 -16.80
CA ASN A 562 13.56 -14.72 -16.04
C ASN A 562 13.71 -13.69 -14.90
N GLY A 563 14.76 -12.87 -14.92
CA GLY A 563 15.01 -11.82 -13.93
C GLY A 563 15.54 -12.31 -12.58
N ASN A 564 15.82 -13.61 -12.40
CA ASN A 564 16.38 -14.12 -11.15
C ASN A 564 17.86 -13.72 -11.02
N ARG A 565 18.31 -13.29 -9.84
CA ARG A 565 19.72 -12.88 -9.62
C ARG A 565 20.64 -14.10 -9.61
N ILE A 566 21.49 -14.27 -10.63
CA ILE A 566 22.45 -15.38 -10.71
C ILE A 566 23.82 -15.08 -10.10
N ALA A 567 24.20 -13.81 -9.92
CA ALA A 567 25.42 -13.44 -9.22
C ALA A 567 25.29 -12.12 -8.46
N MET A 568 26.06 -12.02 -7.38
CA MET A 568 26.39 -10.81 -6.64
C MET A 568 27.88 -10.81 -6.36
N THR A 569 28.58 -9.70 -6.64
CA THR A 569 30.02 -9.53 -6.38
C THR A 569 30.24 -8.20 -5.69
N ASP A 570 31.05 -8.20 -4.63
CA ASP A 570 31.53 -7.00 -3.91
C ASP A 570 33.07 -6.99 -3.89
N SER A 571 33.69 -6.15 -3.05
CA SER A 571 35.16 -6.03 -3.01
C SER A 571 35.89 -7.22 -2.35
N LEU A 572 35.19 -8.07 -1.60
CA LEU A 572 35.75 -9.15 -0.77
C LEU A 572 35.11 -10.53 -1.02
N SER A 573 33.89 -10.57 -1.54
CA SER A 573 33.07 -11.76 -1.72
C SER A 573 32.42 -11.87 -3.10
N THR A 574 31.92 -13.06 -3.43
CA THR A 574 31.03 -13.29 -4.59
C THR A 574 30.06 -14.42 -4.29
N THR A 575 28.76 -14.14 -4.34
CA THR A 575 27.71 -15.16 -4.17
C THR A 575 27.06 -15.46 -5.51
N ASN A 576 27.01 -16.74 -5.87
CA ASN A 576 26.42 -17.25 -7.11
C ASN A 576 25.14 -18.00 -6.78
N TYR A 577 24.10 -17.83 -7.59
CA TYR A 577 22.79 -18.45 -7.39
C TYR A 577 22.41 -19.23 -8.64
N THR A 578 21.67 -20.32 -8.48
CA THR A 578 21.09 -21.09 -9.60
C THR A 578 19.71 -21.60 -9.23
N TYR A 579 18.84 -21.72 -10.22
CA TYR A 579 17.41 -21.92 -10.03
C TYR A 579 16.89 -23.10 -10.86
N ASP A 580 15.79 -23.72 -10.42
CA ASP A 580 15.11 -24.78 -11.17
C ASP A 580 14.22 -24.22 -12.31
N ASN A 581 13.36 -25.07 -12.87
CA ASN A 581 12.45 -24.71 -13.95
C ASN A 581 11.15 -24.01 -13.50
N ARG A 582 10.94 -23.88 -12.18
CA ARG A 582 9.94 -23.01 -11.54
C ARG A 582 10.59 -21.78 -10.90
N ASP A 583 11.83 -21.49 -11.28
CA ASP A 583 12.60 -20.35 -10.80
C ASP A 583 12.80 -20.35 -9.26
N ARG A 584 12.86 -21.55 -8.66
CA ARG A 584 13.15 -21.76 -7.22
C ARG A 584 14.65 -21.99 -7.00
N LEU A 585 15.23 -21.38 -5.96
CA LEU A 585 16.68 -21.38 -5.69
C LEU A 585 17.20 -22.80 -5.37
N LEU A 586 17.96 -23.41 -6.29
CA LEU A 586 18.59 -24.73 -6.09
C LEU A 586 19.92 -24.65 -5.34
N TYR A 587 20.76 -23.66 -5.61
CA TYR A 587 22.06 -23.52 -4.96
C TYR A 587 22.40 -22.04 -4.70
N GLU A 588 22.88 -21.74 -3.49
CA GLU A 588 23.57 -20.49 -3.14
C GLU A 588 25.04 -20.81 -2.85
N THR A 589 25.98 -20.22 -3.59
CA THR A 589 27.42 -20.48 -3.45
C THR A 589 28.20 -19.19 -3.21
N ALA A 590 28.54 -18.96 -1.95
CA ALA A 590 29.37 -17.85 -1.50
C ALA A 590 30.86 -18.20 -1.66
N ILE A 591 31.63 -17.28 -2.25
CA ILE A 591 33.07 -17.36 -2.42
C ILE A 591 33.68 -16.25 -1.59
N ILE A 592 34.33 -16.61 -0.48
CA ILE A 592 34.87 -15.69 0.54
C ILE A 592 36.37 -16.00 0.67
N ASN A 593 37.24 -15.00 0.51
CA ASN A 593 38.70 -15.18 0.53
C ASN A 593 39.22 -16.30 -0.40
N ALA A 594 38.54 -16.53 -1.53
CA ALA A 594 38.74 -17.62 -2.49
C ALA A 594 38.51 -19.06 -1.97
N GLN A 595 37.92 -19.23 -0.79
CA GLN A 595 37.27 -20.47 -0.36
C GLN A 595 35.80 -20.45 -0.82
N SER A 596 35.24 -21.61 -1.18
CA SER A 596 33.86 -21.75 -1.65
C SER A 596 33.01 -22.46 -0.62
N TYR A 597 31.80 -21.95 -0.40
CA TYR A 597 30.79 -22.48 0.50
C TYR A 597 29.48 -22.58 -0.26
N THR A 598 28.87 -23.76 -0.31
CA THR A 598 27.64 -24.01 -1.08
C THR A 598 26.53 -24.51 -0.16
N LEU A 599 25.37 -23.87 -0.25
CA LEU A 599 24.09 -24.43 0.14
C LEU A 599 23.41 -25.05 -1.09
N GLU A 600 22.84 -26.24 -0.93
CA GLU A 600 21.99 -26.92 -1.93
C GLU A 600 20.60 -27.11 -1.33
N TYR A 601 19.55 -26.72 -2.05
CA TYR A 601 18.16 -26.81 -1.61
C TYR A 601 17.41 -27.86 -2.42
N SER A 602 16.32 -28.40 -1.85
CA SER A 602 15.40 -29.28 -2.56
C SER A 602 13.97 -28.99 -2.16
N TYR A 603 13.08 -29.01 -3.16
CA TYR A 603 11.66 -28.71 -3.01
C TYR A 603 10.78 -29.89 -3.44
N ASP A 604 9.55 -29.92 -2.95
CA ASP A 604 8.49 -30.81 -3.43
C ASP A 604 7.65 -30.18 -4.55
N ALA A 605 6.48 -30.77 -4.81
CA ALA A 605 5.53 -30.34 -5.83
C ALA A 605 4.79 -29.04 -5.49
N THR A 606 4.56 -28.74 -4.19
CA THR A 606 3.92 -27.48 -3.73
C THR A 606 4.94 -26.38 -3.43
N SER A 607 6.23 -26.63 -3.71
CA SER A 607 7.36 -25.71 -3.49
C SER A 607 7.73 -25.49 -2.02
N LYS A 608 7.44 -26.45 -1.15
CA LYS A 608 7.97 -26.48 0.23
C LYS A 608 9.39 -27.05 0.21
N MET A 609 10.28 -26.47 1.02
CA MET A 609 11.68 -26.91 1.11
C MET A 609 11.77 -28.20 1.91
N VAL A 610 12.02 -29.33 1.24
CA VAL A 610 12.13 -30.66 1.87
C VAL A 610 13.55 -31.01 2.28
N SER A 611 14.58 -30.32 1.76
CA SER A 611 15.96 -30.48 2.23
C SER A 611 16.81 -29.24 1.97
N VAL A 612 17.84 -29.08 2.82
CA VAL A 612 18.98 -28.21 2.61
C VAL A 612 20.28 -28.97 2.95
N VAL A 613 21.32 -28.81 2.14
CA VAL A 613 22.66 -29.38 2.36
C VAL A 613 23.65 -28.25 2.60
N TYR A 614 24.51 -28.41 3.60
CA TYR A 614 25.44 -27.39 4.09
C TYR A 614 26.85 -27.58 3.49
N PRO A 615 27.77 -26.61 3.63
CA PRO A 615 29.10 -26.66 3.01
C PRO A 615 29.97 -27.86 3.43
N ASP A 616 29.73 -28.47 4.59
CA ASP A 616 30.36 -29.72 5.05
C ASP A 616 29.74 -31.00 4.40
N SER A 617 28.86 -30.83 3.42
CA SER A 617 28.01 -31.88 2.83
C SER A 617 27.02 -32.52 3.81
N TYR A 618 26.70 -31.86 4.94
CA TYR A 618 25.67 -32.34 5.85
C TYR A 618 24.27 -31.89 5.43
N SER A 619 23.31 -32.82 5.38
CA SER A 619 21.93 -32.57 4.97
C SER A 619 20.97 -32.48 6.17
N VAL A 620 20.13 -31.45 6.18
CA VAL A 620 18.92 -31.34 7.00
C VAL A 620 17.71 -31.57 6.08
N THR A 621 16.72 -32.33 6.55
CA THR A 621 15.48 -32.62 5.82
C THR A 621 14.26 -32.18 6.63
N TYR A 622 13.16 -31.89 5.94
CA TYR A 622 11.89 -31.47 6.53
C TYR A 622 10.78 -32.42 6.08
N GLU A 623 10.01 -32.93 7.04
CA GLU A 623 8.80 -33.71 6.78
C GLU A 623 7.58 -32.85 7.14
N TYR A 624 6.60 -32.79 6.25
CA TYR A 624 5.41 -31.96 6.37
C TYR A 624 4.17 -32.81 6.67
N ASP A 625 3.22 -32.28 7.44
CA ASP A 625 1.87 -32.82 7.47
C ASP A 625 1.11 -32.44 6.19
N ALA A 626 -0.09 -32.99 6.06
CA ALA A 626 -0.95 -32.69 4.95
C ALA A 626 -1.32 -31.18 4.92
N LEU A 627 -1.38 -30.49 6.07
CA LEU A 627 -1.63 -29.05 6.14
C LEU A 627 -0.43 -28.19 5.66
N ASN A 628 0.65 -28.80 5.16
CA ASN A 628 1.93 -28.19 4.78
C ASN A 628 2.70 -27.54 5.95
N ARG A 629 2.52 -28.00 7.19
CA ARG A 629 3.32 -27.61 8.37
C ARG A 629 4.42 -28.63 8.64
N VAL A 630 5.58 -28.19 9.14
CA VAL A 630 6.68 -29.12 9.48
C VAL A 630 6.29 -29.98 10.70
N VAL A 631 6.20 -31.31 10.52
CA VAL A 631 5.98 -32.29 11.61
C VAL A 631 7.24 -33.04 12.01
N ALA A 632 8.29 -33.03 11.19
CA ALA A 632 9.60 -33.46 11.66
C ALA A 632 10.75 -32.72 10.97
N VAL A 633 11.83 -32.55 11.72
CA VAL A 633 13.19 -32.32 11.21
C VAL A 633 14.00 -33.55 11.64
N PRO A 634 14.02 -34.64 10.84
CA PRO A 634 14.49 -35.96 11.26
C PRO A 634 15.88 -35.95 11.89
N GLY A 635 15.98 -36.57 13.06
CA GLY A 635 17.20 -36.58 13.87
C GLY A 635 17.33 -35.41 14.84
N TYR A 636 16.44 -34.40 14.81
CA TYR A 636 16.46 -33.25 15.73
C TYR A 636 15.16 -33.06 16.50
N ALA A 637 14.01 -32.96 15.82
CA ALA A 637 12.73 -32.76 16.47
C ALA A 637 11.54 -33.33 15.67
N GLU A 638 10.51 -33.77 16.38
CA GLU A 638 9.17 -34.07 15.88
C GLU A 638 8.19 -33.03 16.47
N PHE A 639 7.19 -32.61 15.71
CA PHE A 639 6.23 -31.56 16.08
C PHE A 639 4.80 -32.10 15.98
N THR A 640 3.97 -31.77 16.96
CA THR A 640 2.53 -32.09 16.95
C THR A 640 1.73 -30.82 17.15
N TYR A 641 0.66 -30.67 16.38
CA TYR A 641 -0.22 -29.53 16.44
C TYR A 641 -1.58 -29.92 17.04
N GLU A 642 -2.22 -29.00 17.77
CA GLU A 642 -3.63 -29.10 18.17
C GLU A 642 -4.38 -27.99 17.40
N ASP A 643 -5.31 -28.42 16.55
CA ASP A 643 -5.94 -27.61 15.50
C ASP A 643 -4.88 -26.86 14.64
N SER A 644 -4.79 -25.53 14.64
CA SER A 644 -3.72 -24.81 13.92
C SER A 644 -2.38 -24.81 14.68
N HIS A 645 -2.43 -24.74 16.01
CA HIS A 645 -1.33 -24.35 16.91
C HIS A 645 -0.27 -25.43 17.15
N LEU A 646 0.99 -25.03 17.30
CA LEU A 646 2.07 -25.94 17.74
C LEU A 646 1.84 -26.35 19.20
N ALA A 647 1.43 -27.59 19.45
CA ALA A 647 1.10 -28.09 20.79
C ALA A 647 2.29 -28.78 21.48
N THR A 648 3.10 -29.56 20.75
CA THR A 648 4.34 -30.15 21.30
C THR A 648 5.49 -30.17 20.30
N MET A 649 6.71 -30.09 20.83
CA MET A 649 7.98 -30.28 20.14
C MET A 649 8.80 -31.32 20.90
N THR A 650 9.02 -32.49 20.32
CA THR A 650 9.78 -33.61 20.90
C THR A 650 11.18 -33.66 20.27
N PHE A 651 12.20 -33.28 21.02
CA PHE A 651 13.60 -33.33 20.59
C PHE A 651 14.15 -34.76 20.57
N SER A 652 15.07 -35.05 19.66
CA SER A 652 15.71 -36.37 19.51
C SER A 652 16.61 -36.76 20.69
N ASN A 653 17.04 -35.79 21.51
CA ASN A 653 17.69 -36.06 22.79
C ASN A 653 16.69 -36.50 23.89
N GLY A 654 15.38 -36.54 23.62
CA GLY A 654 14.33 -36.97 24.53
C GLY A 654 13.83 -35.90 25.51
N ALA A 655 14.12 -34.62 25.26
CA ALA A 655 13.37 -33.50 25.84
C ALA A 655 12.09 -33.23 25.03
N VAL A 656 11.03 -32.79 25.69
CA VAL A 656 9.72 -32.46 25.08
C VAL A 656 9.28 -31.11 25.61
N THR A 657 8.98 -30.18 24.70
CA THR A 657 8.35 -28.90 25.00
C THR A 657 6.87 -28.96 24.66
N THR A 658 6.01 -28.54 25.58
CA THR A 658 4.55 -28.44 25.38
C THR A 658 4.10 -27.00 25.53
N PHE A 659 3.19 -26.55 24.67
CA PHE A 659 2.62 -25.21 24.67
C PHE A 659 1.14 -25.26 25.06
N GLN A 660 0.62 -24.15 25.60
CA GLN A 660 -0.81 -23.92 25.84
C GLN A 660 -1.15 -22.48 25.50
N TYR A 661 -2.31 -22.26 24.90
CA TYR A 661 -2.75 -20.98 24.36
C TYR A 661 -4.06 -20.51 25.05
N ASP A 662 -4.32 -19.21 25.07
CA ASP A 662 -5.66 -18.69 25.34
C ASP A 662 -6.52 -18.63 24.07
N SER A 663 -7.75 -18.13 24.17
CA SER A 663 -8.68 -18.05 23.04
C SER A 663 -8.33 -16.96 22.02
N ASN A 664 -7.31 -16.14 22.27
CA ASN A 664 -6.79 -15.15 21.33
C ASN A 664 -5.43 -15.61 20.77
N ASP A 665 -5.18 -16.93 20.77
CA ASP A 665 -4.01 -17.56 20.16
C ASP A 665 -2.67 -17.18 20.85
N ARG A 666 -2.72 -16.57 22.05
CA ARG A 666 -1.54 -16.15 22.82
C ARG A 666 -1.03 -17.29 23.72
N PRO A 667 0.29 -17.54 23.83
CA PRO A 667 0.82 -18.59 24.68
C PRO A 667 0.64 -18.24 26.16
N ILE A 668 -0.14 -19.03 26.92
CA ILE A 668 -0.33 -18.89 28.38
C ILE A 668 0.61 -19.78 29.18
N ALA A 669 1.12 -20.87 28.60
CA ALA A 669 2.15 -21.69 29.23
C ALA A 669 3.07 -22.35 28.20
N MET A 670 4.34 -22.49 28.57
CA MET A 670 5.31 -23.33 27.87
C MET A 670 6.10 -24.16 28.89
N GLN A 671 6.25 -25.46 28.65
CA GLN A 671 6.97 -26.37 29.55
C GLN A 671 7.86 -27.32 28.77
N ALA A 672 9.18 -27.18 28.94
CA ALA A 672 10.16 -28.17 28.50
C ALA A 672 10.46 -29.17 29.64
N SER A 673 10.41 -30.45 29.34
CA SER A 673 10.66 -31.54 30.30
C SER A 673 11.42 -32.69 29.65
N LYS A 674 12.01 -33.58 30.45
CA LYS A 674 12.63 -34.83 30.00
C LYS A 674 12.40 -35.92 31.03
N ASN A 675 11.94 -37.11 30.60
CA ASN A 675 11.61 -38.23 31.50
C ASN A 675 10.63 -37.83 32.64
N SER A 676 9.74 -36.87 32.40
CA SER A 676 8.84 -36.26 33.40
C SER A 676 9.53 -35.43 34.50
N GLU A 677 10.82 -35.13 34.36
CA GLU A 677 11.52 -34.09 35.11
C GLU A 677 11.50 -32.79 34.28
N ASN A 678 11.08 -31.67 34.86
CA ASN A 678 11.05 -30.40 34.13
C ASN A 678 12.48 -29.84 33.91
N LEU A 679 12.63 -29.04 32.85
CA LEU A 679 13.85 -28.35 32.43
C LEU A 679 13.63 -26.83 32.39
N LEU A 680 12.50 -26.41 31.81
CA LEU A 680 12.02 -25.03 31.74
C LEU A 680 10.50 -25.03 31.89
N ILE A 681 9.97 -24.04 32.61
CA ILE A 681 8.55 -23.73 32.70
C ILE A 681 8.44 -22.22 32.55
N MET A 682 7.46 -21.74 31.79
CA MET A 682 7.03 -20.34 31.69
C MET A 682 5.51 -20.31 31.72
N ASN A 683 4.92 -19.39 32.46
CA ASN A 683 3.48 -19.13 32.48
C ASN A 683 3.27 -17.62 32.35
N TYR A 684 2.39 -17.22 31.44
CA TYR A 684 2.17 -15.83 31.05
C TYR A 684 0.81 -15.33 31.55
N THR A 685 0.75 -14.07 31.96
CA THR A 685 -0.50 -13.34 32.18
C THR A 685 -0.48 -12.07 31.35
N TYR A 686 -1.56 -11.81 30.62
CA TYR A 686 -1.72 -10.68 29.72
C TYR A 686 -2.69 -9.63 30.28
N ASP A 687 -2.55 -8.39 29.83
CA ASP A 687 -3.65 -7.42 29.87
C ASP A 687 -4.62 -7.60 28.69
N LEU A 688 -5.56 -6.66 28.49
CA LEU A 688 -6.60 -6.80 27.47
C LEU A 688 -6.07 -6.58 26.04
N GLU A 689 -5.00 -5.79 25.89
CA GLU A 689 -4.30 -5.53 24.62
C GLU A 689 -3.14 -6.53 24.38
N GLY A 690 -2.97 -7.54 25.23
CA GLY A 690 -1.98 -8.60 25.04
C GLY A 690 -0.55 -8.23 25.44
N ASN A 691 -0.34 -7.20 26.27
CA ASN A 691 0.95 -6.97 26.89
C ASN A 691 1.18 -7.99 28.02
N ILE A 692 2.37 -8.60 28.10
CA ILE A 692 2.70 -9.54 29.19
C ILE A 692 2.85 -8.75 30.49
N THR A 693 1.93 -8.92 31.43
CA THR A 693 1.95 -8.26 32.76
C THR A 693 2.66 -9.09 33.83
N GLN A 694 2.72 -10.42 33.65
CA GLN A 694 3.46 -11.32 34.54
C GLN A 694 4.01 -12.53 33.77
N LEU A 695 5.23 -12.94 34.12
CA LEU A 695 5.92 -14.14 33.64
C LEU A 695 6.44 -14.94 34.84
N ASP A 696 5.77 -16.05 35.16
CA ASP A 696 6.25 -17.01 36.16
C ASP A 696 7.11 -18.07 35.46
N TYR A 697 8.43 -18.01 35.64
CA TYR A 697 9.34 -19.00 35.03
C TYR A 697 10.25 -19.72 36.02
N GLN A 698 10.49 -21.00 35.72
CA GLN A 698 11.36 -21.89 36.49
C GLN A 698 12.30 -22.59 35.52
N ARG A 699 13.61 -22.60 35.80
CA ARG A 699 14.61 -23.22 34.93
C ARG A 699 15.62 -24.06 35.70
N ARG A 700 16.09 -25.14 35.07
CA ARG A 700 17.06 -26.06 35.63
C ARG A 700 18.48 -25.67 35.22
N LEU A 701 19.33 -25.39 36.21
CA LEU A 701 20.72 -25.02 35.99
C LEU A 701 21.59 -26.24 35.62
N PRO A 702 22.79 -26.06 35.04
CA PRO A 702 23.66 -27.17 34.65
C PRO A 702 24.11 -28.07 35.81
N ASP A 703 24.20 -27.54 37.04
CA ASP A 703 24.46 -28.32 38.26
C ASP A 703 23.23 -29.14 38.75
N GLN A 704 22.15 -29.11 37.97
CA GLN A 704 20.86 -29.77 38.18
C GLN A 704 20.01 -29.18 39.32
N THR A 705 20.36 -28.02 39.86
CA THR A 705 19.50 -27.25 40.76
C THR A 705 18.41 -26.49 40.00
N TRP A 706 17.43 -25.98 40.76
CA TRP A 706 16.32 -25.17 40.27
C TRP A 706 16.54 -23.71 40.66
N THR A 707 16.22 -22.80 39.73
CA THR A 707 15.92 -21.40 40.05
C THR A 707 14.52 -21.04 39.54
N GLU A 708 13.87 -20.10 40.21
CA GLU A 708 12.52 -19.61 39.90
C GLU A 708 12.47 -18.10 40.07
N SER A 709 11.82 -17.41 39.13
CA SER A 709 11.56 -15.97 39.19
C SER A 709 10.12 -15.71 38.72
N GLN A 710 9.45 -14.81 39.44
CA GLN A 710 8.12 -14.29 39.12
C GLN A 710 8.36 -12.85 38.67
N GLU A 711 8.30 -12.62 37.37
CA GLU A 711 8.55 -11.31 36.79
C GLU A 711 7.25 -10.59 36.52
N THR A 712 7.19 -9.29 36.81
CA THR A 712 5.98 -8.47 36.68
C THR A 712 6.30 -7.16 35.98
N PHE A 713 5.38 -6.72 35.12
CA PHE A 713 5.61 -5.66 34.14
C PHE A 713 4.45 -4.67 34.13
N VAL A 714 4.77 -3.38 33.98
CA VAL A 714 3.80 -2.28 33.93
C VAL A 714 4.09 -1.42 32.71
N TYR A 715 3.04 -1.03 31.99
CA TYR A 715 3.11 -0.27 30.74
C TYR A 715 2.45 1.10 30.89
N ASP A 716 2.84 2.07 30.06
CA ASP A 716 2.10 3.32 29.89
C ASP A 716 0.96 3.21 28.86
N TRP A 717 0.20 4.29 28.64
CA TRP A 717 -0.92 4.33 27.70
C TRP A 717 -0.53 4.15 26.22
N LEU A 718 0.76 4.07 25.90
CA LEU A 718 1.29 3.76 24.57
C LEU A 718 1.91 2.36 24.52
N ASP A 719 1.54 1.50 25.48
CA ASP A 719 2.03 0.14 25.69
C ASP A 719 3.55 0.04 25.92
N ARG A 720 4.22 1.11 26.39
CA ARG A 720 5.68 1.14 26.60
C ARG A 720 6.02 0.70 28.02
N LEU A 721 7.02 -0.18 28.17
CA LEU A 721 7.39 -0.79 29.46
C LEU A 721 7.97 0.26 30.43
N VAL A 722 7.23 0.65 31.47
CA VAL A 722 7.64 1.66 32.47
C VAL A 722 8.13 1.08 33.79
N GLU A 723 7.76 -0.14 34.15
CA GLU A 723 8.32 -0.84 35.31
C GLU A 723 8.47 -2.35 35.03
N ALA A 724 9.56 -2.93 35.52
CA ALA A 724 9.77 -4.38 35.52
C ALA A 724 10.41 -4.82 36.86
N GLN A 725 9.84 -5.85 37.50
CA GLN A 725 10.33 -6.44 38.75
C GLN A 725 10.50 -7.96 38.60
N GLY A 726 11.60 -8.50 39.11
CA GLY A 726 11.95 -9.92 39.20
C GLY A 726 13.08 -10.08 40.22
N ASP A 727 14.14 -10.84 39.88
CA ASP A 727 15.43 -10.73 40.58
C ASP A 727 16.14 -9.38 40.34
N TYR A 728 15.69 -8.63 39.33
CA TYR A 728 16.00 -7.22 39.07
C TYR A 728 14.85 -6.28 39.45
N HIS A 729 15.11 -4.98 39.55
CA HIS A 729 14.07 -3.95 39.60
C HIS A 729 14.47 -2.80 38.68
N LEU A 730 13.65 -2.53 37.67
CA LEU A 730 13.92 -1.59 36.58
C LEU A 730 12.72 -0.66 36.43
N SER A 731 12.98 0.64 36.44
CA SER A 731 11.99 1.69 36.27
C SER A 731 12.42 2.64 35.16
N TYR A 732 11.55 2.79 34.15
CA TYR A 732 11.81 3.52 32.92
C TYR A 732 10.92 4.76 32.85
N GLN A 733 11.39 5.80 32.16
CA GLN A 733 10.57 6.95 31.76
C GLN A 733 10.94 7.31 30.33
N TYR A 734 9.98 7.78 29.52
CA TYR A 734 10.16 8.09 28.11
C TYR A 734 9.65 9.48 27.74
N ASP A 735 10.18 10.06 26.66
CA ASP A 735 9.64 11.27 26.05
C ASP A 735 8.47 10.98 25.09
N GLY A 736 8.08 11.97 24.28
CA GLY A 736 7.00 11.83 23.31
C GLY A 736 7.31 10.92 22.12
N THR A 737 8.59 10.71 21.82
CA THR A 737 9.10 9.90 20.70
C THR A 737 9.64 8.54 21.15
N GLY A 738 9.51 8.20 22.43
CA GLY A 738 10.00 6.93 22.97
C GLY A 738 11.49 6.92 23.34
N ASN A 739 12.18 8.06 23.39
CA ASN A 739 13.53 8.08 24.00
C ASN A 739 13.42 7.82 25.51
N ARG A 740 14.21 6.88 26.03
CA ARG A 740 14.30 6.56 27.46
C ARG A 740 14.98 7.69 28.24
N LEU A 741 14.19 8.62 28.80
CA LEU A 741 14.67 9.74 29.63
C LEU A 741 15.29 9.30 30.97
N SER A 742 14.91 8.14 31.51
CA SER A 742 15.48 7.61 32.77
C SER A 742 15.48 6.09 32.81
N LEU A 743 16.52 5.53 33.45
CA LEU A 743 16.56 4.15 33.96
C LEU A 743 16.96 4.17 35.45
N ASN A 744 16.09 3.72 36.36
CA ASN A 744 16.35 3.68 37.80
C ASN A 744 16.85 5.00 38.42
N GLY A 745 16.44 6.13 37.85
CA GLY A 745 16.85 7.47 38.27
C GLY A 745 18.17 7.97 37.67
N LEU A 746 18.88 7.15 36.87
CA LEU A 746 19.91 7.65 35.96
C LEU A 746 19.19 8.37 34.80
N GLY A 747 19.42 9.67 34.67
CA GLY A 747 18.86 10.49 33.59
C GLY A 747 19.67 10.39 32.31
N TYR A 748 18.98 10.38 31.17
CA TYR A 748 19.53 10.30 29.82
C TYR A 748 19.21 11.61 29.07
N THR A 749 20.05 12.05 28.14
CA THR A 749 19.86 13.33 27.42
C THR A 749 20.14 13.15 25.94
N TYR A 750 19.21 13.65 25.12
CA TYR A 750 19.15 13.43 23.68
C TYR A 750 19.23 14.76 22.91
N ASN A 751 19.60 14.70 21.62
CA ASN A 751 19.50 15.84 20.70
C ASN A 751 18.22 15.78 19.85
N SER A 752 18.08 16.72 18.91
CA SER A 752 16.94 16.81 17.96
C SER A 752 16.89 15.69 16.91
N MET A 753 17.90 14.80 16.87
CA MET A 753 17.97 13.62 16.01
C MET A 753 17.63 12.33 16.75
N ASN A 754 17.23 12.40 18.02
CA ASN A 754 17.01 11.27 18.94
C ASN A 754 18.29 10.45 19.24
N GLU A 755 19.46 11.04 19.02
CA GLU A 755 20.76 10.49 19.44
C GLU A 755 20.95 10.71 20.94
N LEU A 756 21.37 9.67 21.68
CA LEU A 756 21.65 9.76 23.10
C LEU A 756 23.04 10.39 23.29
N VAL A 757 23.11 11.62 23.80
CA VAL A 757 24.37 12.37 23.93
C VAL A 757 25.09 12.08 25.27
N THR A 758 24.34 12.00 26.38
CA THR A 758 24.93 11.74 27.72
C THR A 758 23.99 10.99 28.66
N ILE A 759 24.57 10.22 29.60
CA ILE A 759 23.89 9.65 30.77
C ILE A 759 24.45 10.32 32.05
N SER A 760 23.61 10.48 33.07
CA SER A 760 23.92 11.21 34.32
C SER A 760 24.98 10.56 35.22
N ASP A 761 25.44 9.34 34.90
CA ASP A 761 26.60 8.69 35.53
C ASP A 761 27.95 9.27 35.07
N GLY A 762 27.96 9.97 33.92
CA GLY A 762 29.14 10.52 33.27
C GLY A 762 29.39 9.95 31.87
N THR A 763 28.59 9.00 31.40
CA THR A 763 28.75 8.40 30.06
C THR A 763 28.44 9.43 28.97
N VAL A 764 29.30 9.52 27.97
CA VAL A 764 29.19 10.46 26.83
C VAL A 764 29.28 9.69 25.50
N PHE A 765 28.47 10.09 24.53
CA PHE A 765 28.47 9.53 23.18
C PHE A 765 28.82 10.57 22.11
N ILE A 766 29.27 10.10 20.96
CA ILE A 766 29.51 10.90 19.75
C ILE A 766 28.99 10.12 18.56
N TYR A 767 28.35 10.83 17.62
CA TYR A 767 27.77 10.29 16.39
C TYR A 767 28.48 10.89 15.16
N ASP A 768 28.37 10.21 14.00
CA ASP A 768 28.73 10.78 12.70
C ASP A 768 27.55 11.52 12.04
N GLU A 769 27.77 12.17 10.90
CA GLU A 769 26.72 12.92 10.17
C GLU A 769 25.67 12.00 9.50
N ARG A 770 25.80 10.67 9.63
CA ARG A 770 24.76 9.68 9.28
C ARG A 770 24.01 9.16 10.52
N GLY A 771 24.31 9.66 11.72
CA GLY A 771 23.66 9.25 12.97
C GLY A 771 24.06 7.86 13.47
N ASN A 772 25.25 7.37 13.12
CA ASN A 772 25.83 6.16 13.70
C ASN A 772 26.62 6.50 14.97
N THR A 773 26.52 5.67 16.01
CA THR A 773 27.26 5.88 17.27
C THR A 773 28.74 5.57 17.08
N ILE A 774 29.60 6.57 16.83
CA ILE A 774 31.05 6.35 16.61
C ILE A 774 31.89 6.27 17.89
N THR A 775 31.37 6.71 19.04
CA THR A 775 32.06 6.58 20.34
C THR A 775 31.09 6.51 21.51
N LYS A 776 31.41 5.65 22.50
CA LYS A 776 30.77 5.54 23.83
C LYS A 776 31.90 5.64 24.87
N THR A 777 31.88 6.65 25.73
CA THR A 777 32.91 6.88 26.76
C THR A 777 32.27 6.80 28.14
N ASP A 778 32.59 5.74 28.89
CA ASP A 778 32.15 5.50 30.26
C ASP A 778 33.37 5.52 31.22
N SER A 779 33.58 4.45 32.00
CA SER A 779 34.88 4.09 32.58
C SER A 779 35.94 3.70 31.54
N ASP A 780 35.50 3.12 30.42
CA ASP A 780 36.29 2.77 29.25
C ASP A 780 35.93 3.67 28.05
N THR A 781 36.80 3.73 27.02
CA THR A 781 36.49 4.41 25.75
C THR A 781 36.28 3.38 24.65
N TRP A 782 35.05 3.24 24.19
CA TRP A 782 34.67 2.42 23.04
C TRP A 782 34.61 3.28 21.78
N SER A 783 35.13 2.79 20.66
CA SER A 783 35.02 3.46 19.37
C SER A 783 34.59 2.46 18.29
N TYR A 784 33.59 2.86 17.52
CA TYR A 784 32.91 2.08 16.51
C TYR A 784 33.25 2.68 15.14
N THR A 785 33.68 1.87 14.19
CA THR A 785 34.07 2.31 12.84
C THR A 785 33.08 1.74 11.84
N TYR A 786 32.57 2.57 10.92
CA TYR A 786 31.61 2.19 9.89
C TYR A 786 32.22 2.38 8.50
N ASN A 787 31.94 1.45 7.57
CA ASN A 787 32.33 1.59 6.17
C ASN A 787 31.38 2.55 5.41
N LYS A 788 31.68 2.90 4.15
CA LYS A 788 30.80 3.85 3.42
C LYS A 788 29.47 3.24 2.98
N ARG A 789 29.27 1.92 3.09
CA ARG A 789 27.96 1.24 3.03
C ARG A 789 27.11 1.42 4.28
N ASN A 790 27.60 2.14 5.29
CA ASN A 790 26.96 2.36 6.59
C ASN A 790 26.85 1.11 7.48
N LEU A 791 27.74 0.13 7.27
CA LEU A 791 27.82 -1.10 8.07
C LEU A 791 28.99 -0.98 9.05
N LEU A 792 28.81 -1.48 10.28
CA LEU A 792 29.83 -1.46 11.33
C LEU A 792 30.99 -2.38 10.92
N GLU A 793 32.18 -1.86 10.62
CA GLU A 793 33.35 -2.65 10.21
C GLU A 793 34.24 -3.10 11.39
N LYS A 794 34.17 -2.41 12.54
CA LYS A 794 35.07 -2.67 13.68
C LYS A 794 34.63 -2.01 14.98
N VAL A 795 34.84 -2.70 16.11
CA VAL A 795 34.78 -2.14 17.46
C VAL A 795 36.14 -2.20 18.14
N THR A 796 36.53 -1.10 18.78
CA THR A 796 37.72 -1.03 19.64
C THR A 796 37.32 -0.61 21.04
N LYS A 797 38.06 -1.12 22.04
CA LYS A 797 37.93 -0.76 23.45
C LYS A 797 39.27 -0.29 23.98
N ASN A 798 39.33 0.94 24.49
CA ASN A 798 40.56 1.61 24.94
C ASN A 798 41.69 1.59 23.89
N GLN A 799 41.34 1.68 22.60
CA GLN A 799 42.21 1.55 21.42
C GLN A 799 42.70 0.12 21.11
N GLU A 800 42.33 -0.90 21.88
CA GLU A 800 42.56 -2.30 21.54
C GLU A 800 41.39 -2.80 20.65
N VAL A 801 41.71 -3.50 19.55
CA VAL A 801 40.70 -4.04 18.64
C VAL A 801 40.03 -5.26 19.29
N LEU A 802 38.71 -5.27 19.31
CA LEU A 802 37.91 -6.30 19.97
C LEU A 802 37.20 -7.19 18.94
N THR A 803 36.54 -6.55 17.97
CA THR A 803 35.88 -7.19 16.82
C THR A 803 36.17 -6.43 15.53
N GLU A 804 36.34 -7.17 14.42
CA GLU A 804 36.30 -6.64 13.04
C GLU A 804 35.33 -7.49 12.20
N TYR A 805 34.68 -6.88 11.21
CA TYR A 805 33.53 -7.47 10.51
C TYR A 805 33.66 -7.37 8.99
N VAL A 806 33.17 -8.39 8.27
CA VAL A 806 33.10 -8.44 6.80
C VAL A 806 31.66 -8.76 6.39
N TYR A 807 31.19 -8.09 5.32
CA TYR A 807 29.83 -8.23 4.80
C TYR A 807 29.83 -8.61 3.32
N ASP A 808 28.84 -9.38 2.88
CA ASP A 808 28.57 -9.57 1.45
C ASP A 808 27.85 -8.35 0.85
N GLY A 809 27.59 -8.37 -0.46
CA GLY A 809 26.87 -7.29 -1.16
C GLY A 809 25.45 -7.00 -0.65
N ASP A 810 24.75 -7.96 -0.05
CA ASP A 810 23.43 -7.75 0.56
C ASP A 810 23.52 -7.12 1.96
N GLY A 811 24.72 -7.10 2.56
CA GLY A 811 24.96 -6.58 3.90
C GLY A 811 24.89 -7.63 5.01
N ARG A 812 24.92 -8.93 4.65
CA ARG A 812 24.98 -10.03 5.62
C ARG A 812 26.41 -10.20 6.13
N ARG A 813 26.59 -10.32 7.45
CA ARG A 813 27.88 -10.43 8.14
C ARG A 813 28.59 -11.78 7.89
N VAL A 814 29.22 -11.93 6.74
CA VAL A 814 29.88 -13.19 6.33
C VAL A 814 31.17 -13.52 7.09
N GLN A 815 31.85 -12.57 7.75
CA GLN A 815 32.93 -12.88 8.69
C GLN A 815 32.94 -11.97 9.92
N VAL A 816 33.44 -12.52 11.03
CA VAL A 816 33.81 -11.79 12.26
C VAL A 816 35.22 -12.22 12.65
N THR A 817 36.09 -11.27 13.00
CA THR A 817 37.40 -11.53 13.60
C THR A 817 37.41 -11.03 15.04
N GLU A 818 37.61 -11.93 16.00
CA GLU A 818 37.60 -11.63 17.44
C GLU A 818 38.90 -12.08 18.08
N ASN A 819 39.55 -11.19 18.84
CA ASN A 819 40.84 -11.46 19.52
C ASN A 819 41.98 -12.00 18.60
N GLY A 820 41.80 -11.98 17.27
CA GLY A 820 42.73 -12.49 16.26
C GLY A 820 42.34 -13.83 15.61
N GLU A 821 41.29 -14.50 16.06
CA GLU A 821 40.69 -15.65 15.37
C GLU A 821 39.53 -15.17 14.48
N THR A 822 39.27 -15.85 13.35
CA THR A 822 38.22 -15.45 12.40
C THR A 822 37.21 -16.57 12.19
N THR A 823 35.93 -16.25 12.36
CA THR A 823 34.79 -17.11 12.02
C THR A 823 34.16 -16.62 10.71
N THR A 824 33.82 -17.56 9.83
CA THR A 824 33.14 -17.32 8.55
C THR A 824 31.74 -17.91 8.63
N TYR A 825 30.74 -17.16 8.17
CA TYR A 825 29.32 -17.41 8.39
C TYR A 825 28.57 -17.52 7.06
N ILE A 826 27.72 -18.54 6.93
CA ILE A 826 26.92 -18.81 5.73
C ILE A 826 25.44 -18.81 6.09
N TYR A 827 24.69 -18.00 5.34
CA TYR A 827 23.28 -17.69 5.58
C TYR A 827 22.38 -18.27 4.49
N SER A 828 21.15 -18.59 4.85
CA SER A 828 20.03 -18.78 3.92
C SER A 828 19.01 -17.69 4.24
N SER A 829 18.81 -16.74 3.32
CA SER A 829 18.20 -15.43 3.66
C SER A 829 18.93 -14.80 4.88
N LEU A 830 18.22 -14.53 5.97
CA LEU A 830 18.78 -14.03 7.25
C LEU A 830 19.11 -15.12 8.27
N ASN A 831 18.72 -16.38 8.04
CA ASN A 831 19.03 -17.48 8.94
C ASN A 831 20.46 -17.96 8.68
N MET A 832 21.39 -17.69 9.60
CA MET A 832 22.71 -18.31 9.58
C MET A 832 22.56 -19.82 9.79
N LEU A 833 23.01 -20.62 8.81
CA LEU A 833 22.92 -22.07 8.83
C LEU A 833 24.24 -22.76 9.19
N TYR A 834 25.38 -22.09 8.98
CA TYR A 834 26.71 -22.70 9.11
C TYR A 834 27.78 -21.68 9.48
N GLU A 835 28.72 -22.10 10.33
CA GLU A 835 29.91 -21.35 10.73
C GLU A 835 31.18 -22.22 10.60
N GLU A 836 32.32 -21.62 10.20
CA GLU A 836 33.64 -22.25 10.16
C GLU A 836 34.71 -21.33 10.75
N ASN A 837 35.60 -21.88 11.60
CA ASN A 837 36.81 -21.22 12.07
C ASN A 837 37.98 -22.20 12.21
N THR A 838 39.12 -21.74 12.75
CA THR A 838 40.36 -22.52 12.89
C THR A 838 40.23 -23.78 13.79
N THR A 839 39.18 -23.86 14.62
CA THR A 839 38.97 -24.95 15.59
C THR A 839 38.01 -26.03 15.11
N GLY A 840 37.15 -25.70 14.13
CA GLY A 840 36.10 -26.57 13.63
C GLY A 840 34.97 -25.82 12.93
N ILE A 841 33.85 -26.54 12.79
CA ILE A 841 32.61 -26.06 12.14
C ILE A 841 31.42 -26.22 13.09
N ALA A 842 30.38 -25.43 12.88
CA ALA A 842 29.05 -25.74 13.39
C ALA A 842 27.95 -25.54 12.34
N SER A 843 26.92 -26.38 12.45
CA SER A 843 25.77 -26.46 11.57
C SER A 843 24.52 -26.23 12.41
N TYR A 844 23.68 -25.28 12.02
CA TYR A 844 22.50 -24.84 12.76
C TYR A 844 21.23 -25.38 12.13
N ILE A 845 20.33 -25.88 12.95
CA ILE A 845 19.11 -26.55 12.49
C ILE A 845 17.90 -25.79 13.01
N TYR A 846 17.02 -25.42 12.09
CA TYR A 846 15.82 -24.64 12.34
C TYR A 846 14.56 -25.47 12.08
N GLY A 847 13.45 -25.06 12.67
CA GLY A 847 12.09 -25.57 12.47
C GLY A 847 11.07 -24.47 12.76
N PRO A 848 9.79 -24.79 13.02
CA PRO A 848 8.75 -23.78 13.26
C PRO A 848 9.13 -22.74 14.33
N PRO A 849 9.53 -23.08 15.57
CA PRO A 849 9.88 -22.09 16.59
C PRO A 849 11.30 -21.50 16.43
N GLY A 850 11.86 -21.48 15.22
CA GLY A 850 13.22 -21.00 14.97
C GLY A 850 14.29 -22.06 15.25
N ARG A 851 15.37 -21.70 15.95
CA ARG A 851 16.57 -22.53 16.11
C ARG A 851 16.33 -23.70 17.07
N LEU A 852 16.38 -24.92 16.55
CA LEU A 852 16.21 -26.17 17.30
C LEU A 852 17.53 -26.66 17.91
N ALA A 853 18.61 -26.64 17.13
CA ALA A 853 19.86 -27.30 17.48
C ALA A 853 21.10 -26.71 16.81
N LYS A 854 22.27 -26.91 17.45
CA LYS A 854 23.61 -26.63 16.93
C LYS A 854 24.41 -27.94 16.94
N LYS A 855 24.85 -28.38 15.77
CA LYS A 855 25.70 -29.57 15.58
C LYS A 855 27.11 -29.11 15.25
N THR A 856 28.06 -29.43 16.13
CA THR A 856 29.48 -29.05 15.98
C THR A 856 30.31 -30.20 15.42
N HIS A 857 31.41 -29.86 14.75
CA HIS A 857 32.56 -30.76 14.57
C HIS A 857 33.85 -29.98 14.87
N ILE A 858 34.33 -30.12 16.11
CA ILE A 858 35.42 -29.32 16.68
C ILE A 858 36.54 -30.27 17.12
N ASN A 859 37.78 -29.99 16.69
CA ASN A 859 38.97 -30.82 16.98
C ASN A 859 38.83 -32.34 16.68
N GLY A 860 37.88 -32.73 15.82
CA GLY A 860 37.60 -34.13 15.47
C GLY A 860 36.47 -34.80 16.27
N GLU A 861 35.89 -34.11 17.26
CA GLU A 861 34.72 -34.57 18.00
C GLU A 861 33.44 -33.91 17.46
N SER A 862 32.35 -34.68 17.35
CA SER A 862 31.03 -34.15 16.95
C SER A 862 30.03 -34.24 18.08
N ASN A 863 29.41 -33.10 18.39
CA ASN A 863 28.42 -32.96 19.45
C ASN A 863 27.18 -32.22 18.90
N THR A 864 25.99 -32.59 19.37
CA THR A 864 24.75 -31.87 19.09
C THR A 864 24.19 -31.28 20.37
N PHE A 865 23.83 -30.00 20.30
CA PHE A 865 23.24 -29.22 21.37
C PHE A 865 21.84 -28.75 20.96
N PHE A 866 20.90 -28.70 21.89
CA PHE A 866 19.48 -28.43 21.63
C PHE A 866 19.03 -27.21 22.44
N TYR A 867 18.40 -26.25 21.78
CA TYR A 867 17.98 -24.98 22.35
C TYR A 867 16.56 -25.06 22.93
N HIS A 868 16.35 -24.41 24.06
CA HIS A 868 15.05 -24.24 24.72
C HIS A 868 14.87 -22.74 24.90
N THR A 869 13.99 -22.15 24.09
CA THR A 869 13.84 -20.70 23.96
C THR A 869 12.65 -20.16 24.75
N ASP A 870 12.56 -18.84 24.91
CA ASP A 870 11.31 -18.14 25.23
C ASP A 870 10.40 -17.96 24.00
N HIS A 871 9.31 -17.21 24.17
CA HIS A 871 8.38 -16.81 23.10
C HIS A 871 8.99 -15.81 22.09
N LEU A 872 10.09 -15.14 22.43
CA LEU A 872 10.86 -14.26 21.55
C LEU A 872 11.91 -15.03 20.72
N GLY A 873 12.10 -16.33 20.97
CA GLY A 873 13.20 -17.13 20.43
C GLY A 873 14.54 -16.94 21.18
N SER A 874 14.55 -16.26 22.33
CA SER A 874 15.74 -16.09 23.17
C SER A 874 16.15 -17.41 23.82
N THR A 875 17.42 -17.81 23.72
CA THR A 875 17.93 -19.04 24.36
C THR A 875 17.84 -18.94 25.89
N LEU A 876 17.01 -19.74 26.56
CA LEU A 876 16.96 -19.80 28.04
C LEU A 876 17.72 -21.00 28.62
N SER A 877 17.80 -22.10 27.87
CA SER A 877 18.62 -23.26 28.21
C SER A 877 19.16 -23.96 26.97
N VAL A 878 20.35 -24.54 27.08
CA VAL A 878 20.95 -25.42 26.07
C VAL A 878 21.20 -26.78 26.71
N THR A 879 20.71 -27.85 26.08
CA THR A 879 20.93 -29.24 26.53
C THR A 879 21.81 -30.03 25.56
N ASP A 880 22.59 -30.98 26.10
CA ASP A 880 23.45 -31.85 25.30
C ASP A 880 22.67 -32.96 24.56
N GLY A 881 23.39 -33.81 23.81
CA GLY A 881 22.81 -35.01 23.19
C GLY A 881 22.22 -36.03 24.18
N ASN A 882 22.55 -35.92 25.47
CA ASN A 882 21.92 -36.70 26.55
C ASN A 882 20.77 -35.93 27.23
N GLY A 883 20.33 -34.78 26.72
CA GLY A 883 19.26 -33.94 27.27
C GLY A 883 19.55 -33.36 28.66
N THR A 884 20.83 -33.16 28.98
CA THR A 884 21.31 -32.55 30.23
C THR A 884 21.55 -31.06 29.99
N PRO A 885 21.03 -30.14 30.82
CA PRO A 885 21.39 -28.73 30.75
C PRO A 885 22.91 -28.54 30.87
N ILE A 886 23.50 -27.84 29.90
CA ILE A 886 24.92 -27.45 29.89
C ILE A 886 25.09 -25.93 29.98
N SER A 887 24.08 -25.16 29.55
CA SER A 887 24.00 -23.71 29.72
C SER A 887 22.58 -23.31 30.11
N SER A 888 22.47 -22.24 30.87
CA SER A 888 21.21 -21.53 31.14
C SER A 888 21.48 -20.03 31.15
N ILE A 889 20.58 -19.27 30.52
CA ILE A 889 20.71 -17.83 30.32
C ILE A 889 19.50 -17.13 30.95
N GLU A 890 19.72 -15.94 31.47
CA GLU A 890 18.72 -15.05 32.06
C GLU A 890 18.82 -13.68 31.41
N TYR A 891 17.68 -13.01 31.20
CA TYR A 891 17.59 -11.72 30.52
C TYR A 891 16.84 -10.70 31.39
N GLN A 892 17.32 -9.45 31.37
CA GLN A 892 16.47 -8.30 31.62
C GLN A 892 15.61 -8.02 30.37
N PRO A 893 14.48 -7.29 30.44
CA PRO A 893 13.54 -7.16 29.33
C PRO A 893 14.13 -6.62 28.02
N PHE A 894 15.18 -5.78 28.10
CA PHE A 894 15.90 -5.25 26.94
C PHE A 894 17.12 -6.11 26.52
N GLY A 895 17.19 -7.38 26.92
CA GLY A 895 18.18 -8.35 26.44
C GLY A 895 19.54 -8.33 27.13
N GLU A 896 19.71 -7.57 28.23
CA GLU A 896 20.92 -7.69 29.04
C GLU A 896 20.97 -9.05 29.72
N SER A 897 22.01 -9.82 29.40
CA SER A 897 22.06 -11.26 29.57
C SER A 897 23.09 -11.70 30.62
N SER A 898 22.80 -12.80 31.33
CA SER A 898 23.78 -13.49 32.17
C SER A 898 23.70 -15.01 31.96
N ILE A 899 24.88 -15.66 31.88
CA ILE A 899 25.01 -17.08 31.55
C ILE A 899 25.52 -17.86 32.76
N THR A 900 24.93 -19.02 33.02
CA THR A 900 25.42 -20.02 33.97
C THR A 900 25.67 -21.35 33.24
N GLY A 901 26.93 -21.76 33.16
CA GLY A 901 27.34 -23.02 32.51
C GLY A 901 28.38 -22.80 31.43
N SER A 902 28.21 -23.50 30.29
CA SER A 902 28.93 -23.24 29.05
C SER A 902 28.52 -21.90 28.44
N GLU A 903 29.47 -21.23 27.80
CA GLU A 903 29.24 -20.04 26.96
C GLU A 903 28.36 -20.40 25.75
N GLU A 904 27.55 -19.45 25.28
CA GLU A 904 26.69 -19.55 24.10
C GLU A 904 26.44 -18.14 23.55
N ASP A 905 26.72 -17.94 22.27
CA ASP A 905 26.74 -16.62 21.64
C ASP A 905 25.35 -16.20 21.15
N TYR A 906 24.48 -17.18 20.84
CA TYR A 906 23.11 -16.97 20.37
C TYR A 906 22.14 -16.90 21.54
N GLN A 907 21.79 -15.68 21.94
CA GLN A 907 21.13 -15.37 23.22
C GLN A 907 19.75 -14.74 22.99
N PHE A 908 19.57 -13.44 23.29
CA PHE A 908 18.30 -12.70 23.20
C PHE A 908 17.73 -12.67 21.78
N ALA A 909 16.41 -12.88 21.62
CA ALA A 909 15.72 -12.95 20.33
C ALA A 909 16.39 -13.90 19.30
N GLY A 910 17.11 -14.92 19.79
CA GLY A 910 17.90 -15.85 18.98
C GLY A 910 19.12 -15.25 18.28
N LYS A 911 19.49 -13.99 18.58
CA LYS A 911 20.57 -13.24 17.94
C LYS A 911 21.93 -13.47 18.60
N GLU A 912 22.99 -13.28 17.80
CA GLU A 912 24.39 -13.42 18.21
C GLU A 912 24.83 -12.18 19.03
N LYS A 913 25.31 -12.37 20.26
CA LYS A 913 25.99 -11.35 21.06
C LYS A 913 27.50 -11.56 20.93
N ASP A 914 28.16 -10.71 20.15
CA ASP A 914 29.60 -10.83 19.90
C ASP A 914 30.44 -10.20 21.02
N ALA A 915 31.77 -10.32 20.94
CA ALA A 915 32.70 -9.86 21.99
C ALA A 915 32.63 -8.35 22.26
N SER A 916 32.03 -7.53 21.38
CA SER A 916 31.74 -6.11 21.67
C SER A 916 30.62 -5.91 22.70
N GLY A 917 29.83 -6.95 22.98
CA GLY A 917 28.63 -6.92 23.82
C GLY A 917 27.36 -6.49 23.08
N LEU A 918 27.46 -6.14 21.80
CA LEU A 918 26.33 -5.81 20.93
C LEU A 918 25.68 -7.08 20.36
N TYR A 919 24.37 -7.01 20.12
CA TYR A 919 23.64 -8.02 19.34
C TYR A 919 23.62 -7.67 17.86
N TYR A 920 24.01 -8.61 17.00
CA TYR A 920 23.85 -8.49 15.55
C TYR A 920 22.46 -8.96 15.11
N PHE A 921 21.64 -8.03 14.60
CA PHE A 921 20.25 -8.31 14.24
C PHE A 921 20.03 -8.63 12.76
N GLY A 922 20.98 -8.24 11.89
CA GLY A 922 20.83 -8.17 10.44
C GLY A 922 21.34 -6.82 9.96
N ALA A 923 20.44 -5.90 9.62
CA ALA A 923 20.82 -4.57 9.13
C ALA A 923 21.39 -3.62 10.21
N ARG A 924 21.27 -3.95 11.50
CA ARG A 924 21.71 -3.12 12.63
C ARG A 924 22.37 -3.91 13.77
N TYR A 925 23.11 -3.18 14.60
CA TYR A 925 23.63 -3.64 15.89
C TYR A 925 22.86 -2.99 17.04
N TYR A 926 22.52 -3.77 18.05
CA TYR A 926 21.73 -3.38 19.21
C TYR A 926 22.57 -3.40 20.49
N ASP A 927 22.54 -2.31 21.27
CA ASP A 927 23.17 -2.24 22.60
C ASP A 927 22.11 -2.58 23.67
N PRO A 928 22.18 -3.77 24.30
CA PRO A 928 21.19 -4.20 25.28
C PRO A 928 21.23 -3.38 26.59
N GLN A 929 22.36 -2.78 26.95
CA GLN A 929 22.48 -1.92 28.15
C GLN A 929 21.69 -0.62 27.96
N LEU A 930 21.74 -0.08 26.74
CA LEU A 930 21.03 1.13 26.37
C LEU A 930 19.58 0.86 25.95
N GLY A 931 19.28 -0.37 25.50
CA GLY A 931 17.97 -0.78 25.00
C GLY A 931 17.61 -0.14 23.65
N ARG A 932 18.60 0.12 22.79
CA ARG A 932 18.43 0.80 21.49
C ARG A 932 19.44 0.30 20.46
N PHE A 933 19.16 0.57 19.19
CA PHE A 933 20.12 0.39 18.11
C PHE A 933 21.22 1.47 18.12
N THR A 934 22.40 1.12 17.61
CA THR A 934 23.57 2.00 17.50
C THR A 934 23.51 2.94 16.28
N THR A 935 22.62 2.68 15.32
CA THR A 935 22.44 3.42 14.06
C THR A 935 20.95 3.73 13.81
N LYS A 936 20.68 4.68 12.90
CA LYS A 936 19.32 4.87 12.35
C LYS A 936 18.83 3.55 11.71
N ASP A 937 17.55 3.28 11.87
CA ASP A 937 16.77 2.32 11.09
C ASP A 937 16.94 2.58 9.59
N PRO A 938 17.25 1.59 8.75
CA PRO A 938 17.23 1.78 7.30
C PRO A 938 15.86 2.27 6.79
N LEU A 939 14.76 1.77 7.37
CA LEU A 939 13.42 2.19 6.96
C LEU A 939 13.04 3.57 7.52
N PRO A 940 12.17 4.33 6.82
CA PRO A 940 11.55 5.53 7.38
C PRO A 940 10.48 5.15 8.42
N GLY A 941 10.32 6.00 9.44
CA GLY A 941 9.24 5.85 10.41
C GLY A 941 7.87 6.23 9.81
N ARG A 942 6.84 5.46 10.14
CA ARG A 942 5.47 5.63 9.62
C ARG A 942 4.68 6.61 10.47
N ILE A 943 4.12 7.64 9.86
CA ILE A 943 3.31 8.65 10.56
C ILE A 943 2.05 8.09 11.23
N GLN A 944 1.53 6.94 10.79
CA GLN A 944 0.41 6.23 11.41
C GLN A 944 0.76 5.62 12.78
N SER A 945 2.06 5.41 13.04
CA SER A 945 2.61 4.91 14.31
C SER A 945 3.80 5.79 14.72
N PRO A 946 3.58 7.03 15.20
CA PRO A 946 4.63 8.05 15.36
C PRO A 946 5.84 7.65 16.21
N GLN A 947 5.70 6.72 17.16
CA GLN A 947 6.85 6.16 17.90
C GLN A 947 7.94 5.58 16.96
N THR A 948 7.59 5.13 15.75
CA THR A 948 8.55 4.65 14.72
C THR A 948 9.38 5.76 14.06
N LEU A 949 9.00 7.04 14.20
CA LEU A 949 9.80 8.17 13.72
C LEU A 949 11.14 8.26 14.48
N ASN A 950 11.21 7.70 15.68
CA ASN A 950 12.45 7.49 16.41
C ASN A 950 13.17 6.22 15.93
N ARG A 951 13.95 6.38 14.85
CA ARG A 951 14.68 5.33 14.12
C ARG A 951 15.74 4.56 14.94
N TYR A 952 15.77 4.65 16.27
CA TYR A 952 16.69 3.89 17.14
C TYR A 952 15.99 3.02 18.19
N VAL A 953 14.69 3.22 18.43
CA VAL A 953 13.95 2.49 19.47
C VAL A 953 13.84 1.01 19.09
N TYR A 954 14.17 0.14 20.04
CA TYR A 954 13.93 -1.29 19.90
C TYR A 954 12.50 -1.64 20.32
N CYS A 955 11.78 -2.38 19.48
CA CYS A 955 10.46 -2.95 19.76
C CYS A 955 9.43 -1.98 20.36
N LEU A 956 9.43 -0.72 19.91
CA LEU A 956 8.57 0.37 20.42
C LEU A 956 8.67 0.61 21.95
N ASN A 957 9.77 0.20 22.61
CA ASN A 957 9.94 0.11 24.06
C ASN A 957 9.04 -0.93 24.77
N ASN A 958 8.54 -1.93 24.03
CA ASN A 958 7.86 -3.11 24.56
C ASN A 958 8.53 -4.38 24.01
N PRO A 959 9.74 -4.72 24.51
CA PRO A 959 10.52 -5.86 24.02
C PRO A 959 9.97 -7.23 24.44
N LEU A 960 8.77 -7.27 25.06
CA LEU A 960 8.09 -8.49 25.51
C LEU A 960 6.91 -8.87 24.60
N LYS A 961 6.29 -7.89 23.91
CA LYS A 961 5.20 -8.06 22.94
C LYS A 961 5.67 -8.02 21.47
N TYR A 962 6.82 -7.42 21.19
CA TYR A 962 7.33 -7.25 19.82
C TYR A 962 8.78 -7.72 19.65
N LEU A 963 9.11 -8.09 18.40
CA LEU A 963 10.45 -8.40 17.90
C LEU A 963 10.85 -7.41 16.80
N ASP A 964 12.14 -7.31 16.49
CA ASP A 964 12.62 -6.79 15.20
C ASP A 964 13.45 -7.89 14.53
N PRO A 965 12.86 -8.78 13.70
CA PRO A 965 13.56 -9.96 13.22
C PRO A 965 14.74 -9.67 12.28
N GLN A 966 14.88 -8.45 11.76
CA GLN A 966 15.87 -8.10 10.74
C GLN A 966 16.79 -6.92 11.13
N GLY A 967 16.45 -6.20 12.20
CA GLY A 967 17.06 -4.90 12.50
C GLY A 967 16.51 -3.80 11.58
N MET A 968 15.25 -3.87 11.15
CA MET A 968 14.61 -2.94 10.20
C MET A 968 13.10 -2.70 10.44
N GLN A 969 12.38 -3.62 11.09
CA GLN A 969 10.95 -3.48 11.28
C GLN A 969 10.52 -4.15 12.59
N THR A 970 9.82 -3.41 13.44
CA THR A 970 9.16 -4.00 14.61
C THR A 970 7.89 -4.74 14.19
N GLU A 971 7.77 -6.00 14.62
CA GLU A 971 6.68 -6.92 14.33
C GLU A 971 6.14 -7.51 15.65
N PRO A 972 4.84 -7.78 15.78
CA PRO A 972 4.29 -8.44 16.96
C PRO A 972 4.86 -9.85 17.11
N VAL A 973 4.89 -10.37 18.34
CA VAL A 973 5.22 -11.77 18.61
C VAL A 973 4.02 -12.65 18.25
N GLU A 974 3.81 -12.82 16.95
CA GLU A 974 2.99 -13.87 16.38
C GLU A 974 3.84 -15.16 16.40
N LEU A 975 3.39 -16.19 17.12
CA LEU A 975 4.04 -17.49 17.05
C LEU A 975 3.83 -18.07 15.64
N PRO A 976 4.87 -18.62 14.99
CA PRO A 976 4.89 -18.74 13.54
C PRO A 976 3.92 -19.81 12.99
N ASP A 977 2.75 -19.35 12.56
CA ASP A 977 1.77 -20.12 11.78
C ASP A 977 2.16 -20.26 10.29
N GLY A 978 3.00 -19.34 9.80
CA GLY A 978 3.52 -19.30 8.44
C GLY A 978 2.55 -18.74 7.38
N THR A 979 1.55 -17.93 7.78
CA THR A 979 0.55 -17.38 6.86
C THR A 979 0.94 -16.03 6.25
N ILE A 980 0.39 -15.73 5.07
CA ILE A 980 0.50 -14.42 4.39
C ILE A 980 -0.71 -13.59 4.80
N SER A 981 -0.53 -12.28 5.03
CA SER A 981 -1.56 -11.40 5.60
C SER A 981 -2.92 -11.48 4.89
N GLN A 982 -3.90 -12.07 5.58
CA GLN A 982 -5.26 -12.31 5.12
C GLN A 982 -6.00 -11.12 4.46
N PRO A 983 -5.86 -9.84 4.89
CA PRO A 983 -6.67 -8.74 4.37
C PRO A 983 -6.57 -8.45 2.86
N LEU A 984 -5.46 -8.83 2.21
CA LEU A 984 -5.31 -8.67 0.76
C LEU A 984 -6.06 -9.77 -0.01
N THR A 985 -6.02 -11.00 0.52
CA THR A 985 -6.75 -12.17 0.02
C THR A 985 -8.26 -11.97 0.09
N ASP A 986 -8.75 -11.39 1.19
CA ASP A 986 -10.18 -11.10 1.39
C ASP A 986 -10.70 -10.06 0.39
N LEU A 987 -9.90 -9.05 0.04
CA LEU A 987 -10.26 -8.00 -0.91
C LEU A 987 -10.46 -8.56 -2.32
N TYR A 988 -9.51 -9.35 -2.83
CA TYR A 988 -9.65 -10.04 -4.12
C TYR A 988 -10.85 -11.00 -4.09
N SER A 989 -10.99 -11.82 -3.04
CA SER A 989 -12.06 -12.81 -2.92
C SER A 989 -13.46 -12.17 -2.96
N ALA A 990 -13.66 -11.07 -2.23
CA ALA A 990 -14.94 -10.34 -2.21
C ALA A 990 -15.28 -9.71 -3.57
N LEU A 991 -14.26 -9.24 -4.29
CA LEU A 991 -14.40 -8.71 -5.65
C LEU A 991 -14.73 -9.83 -6.65
N GLU A 992 -13.97 -10.91 -6.74
CA GLU A 992 -14.23 -12.00 -7.71
C GLU A 992 -15.63 -12.62 -7.51
N THR A 993 -16.02 -12.80 -6.25
CA THR A 993 -17.36 -13.21 -5.84
C THR A 993 -18.45 -12.26 -6.37
N ALA A 994 -18.18 -10.96 -6.46
CA ALA A 994 -19.11 -9.97 -7.02
C ALA A 994 -19.47 -10.25 -8.48
N LEU A 995 -18.44 -10.48 -9.30
CA LEU A 995 -18.60 -10.63 -10.74
C LEU A 995 -19.27 -11.95 -11.07
N ALA A 996 -18.93 -13.02 -10.32
CA ALA A 996 -19.58 -14.31 -10.42
C ALA A 996 -21.11 -14.24 -10.18
N ASN A 997 -21.54 -13.44 -9.19
CA ASN A 997 -22.94 -13.41 -8.75
C ASN A 997 -23.82 -12.36 -9.46
N LEU A 998 -23.29 -11.64 -10.46
CA LEU A 998 -24.09 -10.77 -11.32
C LEU A 998 -24.79 -11.59 -12.43
N SER A 999 -26.12 -11.65 -12.38
CA SER A 999 -26.89 -12.36 -13.42
C SER A 999 -26.75 -11.72 -14.80
N THR A 1000 -26.98 -12.48 -15.87
CA THR A 1000 -26.82 -12.01 -17.26
C THR A 1000 -27.64 -10.75 -17.57
N GLU A 1001 -28.84 -10.59 -17.00
CA GLU A 1001 -29.65 -9.37 -17.18
C GLU A 1001 -29.05 -8.16 -16.44
N GLN A 1002 -28.42 -8.36 -15.27
CA GLN A 1002 -27.68 -7.31 -14.57
C GLN A 1002 -26.39 -6.94 -15.28
N LEU A 1003 -25.64 -7.93 -15.82
CA LEU A 1003 -24.47 -7.68 -16.66
C LEU A 1003 -24.84 -6.90 -17.92
N ASP A 1004 -25.95 -7.23 -18.60
CA ASP A 1004 -26.47 -6.46 -19.75
C ASP A 1004 -26.93 -5.04 -19.37
N GLU A 1005 -27.42 -4.82 -18.14
CA GLU A 1005 -27.76 -3.49 -17.63
C GLU A 1005 -26.51 -2.68 -17.28
N ILE A 1006 -25.50 -3.28 -16.64
CA ILE A 1006 -24.18 -2.70 -16.36
C ILE A 1006 -23.45 -2.37 -17.67
N ASN A 1007 -23.49 -3.25 -18.68
CA ASN A 1007 -22.92 -3.02 -20.00
C ASN A 1007 -23.64 -1.88 -20.76
N LYS A 1008 -24.97 -1.74 -20.62
CA LYS A 1008 -25.72 -0.58 -21.15
C LYS A 1008 -25.32 0.73 -20.47
N LEU A 1009 -25.19 0.69 -19.14
CA LEU A 1009 -24.74 1.83 -18.34
C LEU A 1009 -23.31 2.24 -18.72
N LEU A 1010 -22.42 1.27 -18.98
CA LEU A 1010 -21.07 1.50 -19.49
C LEU A 1010 -21.02 2.04 -20.94
N ALA A 1011 -22.05 1.79 -21.75
CA ALA A 1011 -22.21 2.45 -23.05
C ALA A 1011 -22.81 3.87 -22.96
N GLY A 1012 -23.16 4.34 -21.76
CA GLY A 1012 -23.81 5.62 -21.50
C GLY A 1012 -22.84 6.79 -21.26
N SER A 1013 -23.35 7.81 -20.56
CA SER A 1013 -22.58 8.95 -20.07
C SER A 1013 -21.72 8.58 -18.86
N ASP A 1014 -20.83 9.47 -18.43
CA ASP A 1014 -19.99 9.28 -17.24
C ASP A 1014 -20.84 9.05 -15.96
N ALA A 1015 -22.06 9.60 -15.92
CA ALA A 1015 -23.05 9.37 -14.87
C ALA A 1015 -23.58 7.92 -14.86
N ASP A 1016 -23.83 7.37 -16.06
CA ASP A 1016 -24.30 6.00 -16.23
C ASP A 1016 -23.15 5.02 -15.94
N LYS A 1017 -21.94 5.33 -16.36
CA LYS A 1017 -20.71 4.58 -16.03
C LYS A 1017 -20.44 4.52 -14.53
N LEU A 1018 -20.66 5.62 -13.79
CA LEU A 1018 -20.61 5.58 -12.33
C LEU A 1018 -21.72 4.71 -11.72
N GLN A 1019 -22.92 4.70 -12.31
CA GLN A 1019 -23.99 3.80 -11.90
C GLN A 1019 -23.62 2.33 -12.15
N ALA A 1020 -22.91 2.01 -13.23
CA ALA A 1020 -22.35 0.67 -13.47
C ALA A 1020 -21.35 0.25 -12.38
N VAL A 1021 -20.43 1.14 -11.99
CA VAL A 1021 -19.52 0.89 -10.85
C VAL A 1021 -20.31 0.64 -9.56
N ILE A 1022 -21.36 1.42 -9.32
CA ILE A 1022 -22.24 1.26 -8.15
C ILE A 1022 -22.92 -0.13 -8.11
N GLU A 1023 -23.37 -0.66 -9.24
CA GLU A 1023 -23.95 -2.02 -9.26
C GLU A 1023 -22.89 -3.11 -9.02
N ILE A 1024 -21.65 -2.94 -9.51
CA ILE A 1024 -20.54 -3.87 -9.19
C ILE A 1024 -20.18 -3.78 -7.70
N LEU A 1025 -20.01 -2.59 -7.13
CA LEU A 1025 -19.68 -2.41 -5.71
C LEU A 1025 -20.79 -2.95 -4.78
N LYS A 1026 -22.07 -2.83 -5.18
CA LYS A 1026 -23.18 -3.49 -4.46
C LYS A 1026 -23.07 -5.02 -4.51
N ALA A 1027 -22.77 -5.60 -5.67
CA ALA A 1027 -22.62 -7.05 -5.82
C ALA A 1027 -21.42 -7.59 -5.02
N ALA A 1028 -20.33 -6.83 -4.98
CA ALA A 1028 -19.13 -7.11 -4.17
C ALA A 1028 -19.33 -6.87 -2.68
N ASN A 1029 -20.48 -6.28 -2.30
CA ASN A 1029 -20.75 -5.79 -0.97
C ASN A 1029 -19.64 -4.87 -0.42
N ILE A 1030 -19.14 -3.98 -1.27
CA ILE A 1030 -18.18 -2.94 -0.92
C ILE A 1030 -18.94 -1.67 -0.56
N ALA A 1031 -18.57 -1.01 0.53
CA ALA A 1031 -19.26 0.20 0.97
C ALA A 1031 -18.83 1.46 0.20
N PHE A 1032 -19.82 2.21 -0.31
CA PHE A 1032 -19.61 3.43 -1.09
C PHE A 1032 -20.58 4.56 -0.72
N ASP A 1033 -20.19 5.80 -1.00
CA ASP A 1033 -20.98 7.03 -0.86
C ASP A 1033 -21.02 7.74 -2.23
N PHE A 1034 -22.21 7.79 -2.85
CA PHE A 1034 -22.44 8.36 -4.18
C PHE A 1034 -23.26 9.65 -4.11
N LYS A 1035 -22.64 10.76 -4.52
CA LYS A 1035 -23.26 12.09 -4.56
C LYS A 1035 -23.82 12.38 -5.96
N LYS A 1036 -25.08 11.97 -6.18
CA LYS A 1036 -25.81 12.15 -7.45
C LYS A 1036 -25.96 13.61 -7.93
N ALA A 1037 -25.73 14.61 -7.06
CA ALA A 1037 -25.73 16.03 -7.44
C ALA A 1037 -24.42 16.47 -8.13
N THR A 1038 -23.33 15.72 -7.94
CA THR A 1038 -21.98 16.04 -8.44
C THR A 1038 -21.38 14.91 -9.29
N ASN A 1039 -22.09 13.78 -9.45
CA ASN A 1039 -21.58 12.54 -10.04
C ASN A 1039 -20.23 12.11 -9.46
N THR A 1040 -20.10 12.17 -8.13
CA THR A 1040 -18.89 11.69 -7.44
C THR A 1040 -19.21 10.42 -6.67
N LEU A 1041 -18.45 9.36 -6.92
CA LEU A 1041 -18.53 8.08 -6.22
C LEU A 1041 -17.28 7.93 -5.34
N SER A 1042 -17.45 7.55 -4.08
CA SER A 1042 -16.33 7.29 -3.17
C SER A 1042 -16.50 5.98 -2.41
N VAL A 1043 -15.39 5.32 -2.12
CA VAL A 1043 -15.30 3.95 -1.58
C VAL A 1043 -14.28 3.96 -0.44
N LYS A 1044 -14.49 3.21 0.65
CA LYS A 1044 -13.50 3.12 1.75
C LYS A 1044 -13.05 1.67 1.95
N PHE A 1045 -11.74 1.46 2.05
CA PHE A 1045 -11.14 0.19 2.45
C PHE A 1045 -10.17 0.41 3.60
N GLY A 1046 -10.29 -0.40 4.66
CA GLY A 1046 -9.62 -0.13 5.92
C GLY A 1046 -9.87 1.30 6.38
N ASP A 1047 -8.80 2.09 6.53
CA ASP A 1047 -8.89 3.52 6.83
C ASP A 1047 -8.81 4.50 5.66
N VAL A 1048 -8.48 4.04 4.45
CA VAL A 1048 -8.29 4.93 3.31
C VAL A 1048 -9.54 5.04 2.45
N LYS A 1049 -9.83 6.27 1.98
CA LYS A 1049 -10.99 6.62 1.16
C LYS A 1049 -10.57 7.01 -0.26
N PHE A 1050 -11.11 6.28 -1.22
CA PHE A 1050 -10.88 6.45 -2.65
C PHE A 1050 -12.09 7.08 -3.34
N PHE A 1051 -11.86 7.75 -4.46
CA PHE A 1051 -12.89 8.38 -5.27
C PHE A 1051 -12.75 7.91 -6.71
N ILE A 1052 -13.86 7.46 -7.30
CA ILE A 1052 -13.85 6.81 -8.62
C ILE A 1052 -14.46 7.78 -9.64
N GLU A 1053 -13.72 8.04 -10.71
CA GLU A 1053 -14.13 8.90 -11.82
C GLU A 1053 -13.71 8.30 -13.16
N PHE A 1054 -14.39 8.65 -14.26
CA PHE A 1054 -14.05 8.17 -15.60
C PHE A 1054 -13.41 9.28 -16.45
N ALA A 1055 -12.22 9.03 -16.99
CA ALA A 1055 -11.51 9.98 -17.87
C ALA A 1055 -10.98 9.33 -19.14
N ASN A 1056 -10.81 10.11 -20.22
CA ASN A 1056 -10.26 9.65 -21.50
C ASN A 1056 -8.72 9.49 -21.46
N ILE A 1057 -8.25 8.68 -20.52
CA ILE A 1057 -6.86 8.21 -20.41
C ILE A 1057 -6.61 7.03 -21.38
N ARG A 1058 -5.37 6.52 -21.41
CA ARG A 1058 -4.94 5.48 -22.39
C ARG A 1058 -4.53 4.14 -21.77
N GLU A 1059 -4.20 4.13 -20.49
CA GLU A 1059 -3.97 2.92 -19.69
C GLU A 1059 -5.30 2.46 -19.04
N HIS A 1060 -5.35 1.21 -18.58
CA HIS A 1060 -6.49 0.65 -17.85
C HIS A 1060 -6.31 0.93 -16.36
N GLY A 1061 -6.90 2.04 -15.90
CA GLY A 1061 -6.74 2.52 -14.53
C GLY A 1061 -5.53 3.45 -14.39
N LYS A 1062 -5.65 4.40 -13.46
CA LYS A 1062 -4.52 5.10 -12.84
C LYS A 1062 -4.94 5.73 -11.52
N ILE A 1063 -4.20 5.46 -10.45
CA ILE A 1063 -4.20 6.30 -9.24
C ILE A 1063 -3.61 7.64 -9.65
N ALA A 1064 -4.43 8.68 -9.66
CA ALA A 1064 -4.02 10.04 -9.99
C ALA A 1064 -4.22 10.92 -8.76
N THR A 1065 -3.18 11.64 -8.37
CA THR A 1065 -3.27 12.73 -7.39
C THR A 1065 -3.91 13.96 -8.04
N GLY A 1066 -5.22 13.86 -8.25
CA GLY A 1066 -6.05 14.94 -8.79
C GLY A 1066 -5.96 16.17 -7.90
N THR A 1067 -5.81 17.36 -8.51
CA THR A 1067 -5.53 18.63 -7.81
C THR A 1067 -6.70 19.19 -7.00
N ASP A 1068 -7.71 18.38 -6.67
CA ASP A 1068 -8.86 18.77 -5.86
C ASP A 1068 -8.91 18.01 -4.53
N THR A 1069 -8.13 18.58 -3.60
CA THR A 1069 -8.47 18.76 -2.12
C THR A 1069 -8.51 17.19 -1.71
N GLY A 1070 -7.46 16.46 -2.17
CA GLY A 1070 -6.88 15.10 -1.91
C GLY A 1070 -7.74 13.87 -1.64
N ASN A 1071 -8.98 13.85 -2.11
CA ASN A 1071 -9.65 12.58 -2.35
C ASN A 1071 -8.73 11.68 -3.22
N LYS A 1072 -8.32 10.47 -2.78
CA LYS A 1072 -7.42 9.61 -3.58
C LYS A 1072 -8.18 9.09 -4.80
N PHE A 1073 -7.92 9.65 -5.99
CA PHE A 1073 -8.70 9.35 -7.19
C PHE A 1073 -8.20 8.10 -7.93
N ILE A 1074 -9.10 7.12 -8.09
CA ILE A 1074 -8.99 6.01 -9.03
C ILE A 1074 -9.65 6.46 -10.33
N VAL A 1075 -8.82 6.79 -11.33
CA VAL A 1075 -9.29 7.29 -12.61
C VAL A 1075 -9.42 6.13 -13.59
N LEU A 1076 -10.67 5.74 -13.84
CA LEU A 1076 -11.01 4.63 -14.74
C LEU A 1076 -11.08 5.10 -16.19
N ASN A 1077 -10.72 4.22 -17.12
CA ASN A 1077 -10.68 4.58 -18.54
C ASN A 1077 -12.10 4.70 -19.11
N ASN A 1078 -12.43 5.85 -19.69
CA ASN A 1078 -13.75 6.15 -20.22
C ASN A 1078 -14.13 5.32 -21.49
N ASN A 1079 -13.20 4.48 -21.99
CA ASN A 1079 -13.44 3.49 -23.04
C ASN A 1079 -13.83 2.09 -22.49
N ILE A 1080 -13.79 1.88 -21.17
CA ILE A 1080 -14.34 0.69 -20.53
C ILE A 1080 -15.84 0.62 -20.87
N SER A 1081 -16.23 -0.46 -21.54
CA SER A 1081 -17.58 -0.64 -22.07
C SER A 1081 -18.26 -1.91 -21.55
N LYS A 1082 -17.59 -2.66 -20.66
CA LYS A 1082 -18.02 -3.98 -20.18
C LYS A 1082 -17.75 -4.19 -18.70
N ALA A 1083 -18.62 -4.95 -18.06
CA ALA A 1083 -18.56 -5.25 -16.63
C ALA A 1083 -17.24 -5.93 -16.22
N GLY A 1084 -16.72 -6.87 -17.03
CA GLY A 1084 -15.42 -7.53 -16.79
C GLY A 1084 -14.24 -6.56 -16.85
N ASP A 1085 -14.09 -5.80 -17.94
CA ASP A 1085 -13.08 -4.74 -18.07
C ASP A 1085 -13.14 -3.75 -16.89
N LEU A 1086 -14.35 -3.36 -16.49
CA LEU A 1086 -14.57 -2.44 -15.37
C LEU A 1086 -14.13 -3.07 -14.05
N PHE A 1087 -14.52 -4.32 -13.83
CA PHE A 1087 -14.20 -5.09 -12.65
C PHE A 1087 -12.70 -5.29 -12.47
N LEU A 1088 -12.01 -5.82 -13.49
CA LEU A 1088 -10.55 -6.05 -13.47
C LEU A 1088 -9.79 -4.76 -13.20
N THR A 1089 -10.15 -3.68 -13.90
CA THR A 1089 -9.52 -2.37 -13.71
C THR A 1089 -9.78 -1.81 -12.29
N LEU A 1090 -11.01 -1.94 -11.79
CA LEU A 1090 -11.39 -1.44 -10.47
C LEU A 1090 -10.71 -2.23 -9.34
N GLY A 1091 -10.61 -3.55 -9.46
CA GLY A 1091 -9.93 -4.40 -8.49
C GLY A 1091 -8.43 -4.13 -8.41
N HIS A 1092 -7.75 -4.09 -9.56
CA HIS A 1092 -6.32 -3.74 -9.68
C HIS A 1092 -6.00 -2.40 -8.99
N GLU A 1093 -6.76 -1.34 -9.31
CA GLU A 1093 -6.50 -0.02 -8.74
C GLU A 1093 -6.86 0.07 -7.24
N LEU A 1094 -7.90 -0.65 -6.78
CA LEU A 1094 -8.23 -0.72 -5.35
C LEU A 1094 -7.18 -1.50 -4.55
N VAL A 1095 -6.62 -2.56 -5.12
CA VAL A 1095 -5.57 -3.36 -4.49
C VAL A 1095 -4.25 -2.59 -4.43
N HIS A 1096 -3.80 -1.98 -5.54
CA HIS A 1096 -2.64 -1.09 -5.52
C HIS A 1096 -2.82 0.04 -4.48
N ALA A 1097 -3.99 0.66 -4.43
CA ALA A 1097 -4.25 1.74 -3.49
C ALA A 1097 -4.32 1.29 -2.01
N ASN A 1098 -4.59 0.00 -1.76
CA ASN A 1098 -4.51 -0.63 -0.44
C ASN A 1098 -3.07 -1.03 -0.08
N MET A 1099 -2.31 -1.62 -1.02
CA MET A 1099 -0.89 -1.96 -0.83
C MET A 1099 -0.04 -0.72 -0.51
N ILE A 1100 -0.26 0.38 -1.25
CA ILE A 1100 0.37 1.70 -1.00
C ILE A 1100 -0.09 2.31 0.34
N ALA A 1101 -1.26 1.93 0.86
CA ALA A 1101 -1.76 2.40 2.15
C ALA A 1101 -1.21 1.62 3.35
N PHE A 1102 -0.90 0.32 3.18
CA PHE A 1102 -0.52 -0.58 4.28
C PHE A 1102 0.99 -0.85 4.34
N HIS A 1103 1.68 -0.82 3.20
CA HIS A 1103 3.12 -1.11 3.05
C HIS A 1103 3.88 -0.07 2.21
N GLY A 1104 3.39 1.18 2.16
CA GLY A 1104 3.83 2.21 1.20
C GLY A 1104 5.33 2.50 1.12
N ASP A 1105 6.08 2.36 2.21
CA ASP A 1105 7.55 2.56 2.21
C ASP A 1105 8.34 1.26 1.98
N VAL A 1106 7.68 0.10 2.14
CA VAL A 1106 8.32 -1.22 2.14
C VAL A 1106 8.21 -1.89 0.77
N ILE A 1107 7.08 -1.74 0.05
CA ILE A 1107 6.91 -2.40 -1.26
C ILE A 1107 7.79 -1.74 -2.33
N ASP A 1108 7.93 -0.42 -2.34
CA ASP A 1108 8.84 0.27 -3.28
C ASP A 1108 10.31 -0.14 -3.04
N THR A 1109 10.66 -0.47 -1.78
CA THR A 1109 12.00 -0.99 -1.41
C THR A 1109 12.15 -2.47 -1.78
N ILE A 1110 11.15 -3.31 -1.49
CA ILE A 1110 11.16 -4.76 -1.79
C ILE A 1110 11.08 -5.04 -3.30
N GLN A 1111 10.35 -4.24 -4.08
CA GLN A 1111 10.35 -4.34 -5.55
C GLN A 1111 11.72 -4.02 -6.18
N GLN A 1112 12.59 -3.28 -5.48
CA GLN A 1112 13.99 -3.09 -5.89
C GLN A 1112 14.95 -4.19 -5.38
N GLN A 1113 14.56 -4.99 -4.39
CA GLN A 1113 15.42 -6.04 -3.80
C GLN A 1113 15.06 -7.48 -4.21
N PHE A 1114 13.80 -7.79 -4.50
CA PHE A 1114 13.33 -9.16 -4.76
C PHE A 1114 12.62 -9.30 -6.11
N GLY A 1115 13.40 -9.62 -7.15
CA GLY A 1115 12.92 -9.75 -8.54
C GLY A 1115 11.95 -10.91 -8.79
N ASP A 1116 11.89 -11.88 -7.89
CA ASP A 1116 11.17 -13.14 -8.06
C ASP A 1116 9.64 -12.91 -8.05
N LEU A 1117 9.13 -12.17 -7.04
CA LEU A 1117 7.72 -11.74 -6.99
C LEU A 1117 7.36 -10.79 -8.14
N GLY A 1118 8.30 -9.96 -8.59
CA GLY A 1118 8.12 -9.12 -9.78
C GLY A 1118 7.90 -9.93 -11.05
N ASN A 1119 8.55 -11.09 -11.17
CA ASN A 1119 8.41 -11.97 -12.34
C ASN A 1119 7.21 -12.91 -12.27
N GLU A 1120 6.80 -13.42 -11.10
CA GLU A 1120 5.47 -14.04 -11.00
C GLU A 1120 4.37 -13.01 -11.27
N ALA A 1121 4.42 -11.82 -10.68
CA ALA A 1121 3.46 -10.76 -10.95
C ALA A 1121 3.46 -10.30 -12.42
N PHE A 1122 4.60 -10.27 -13.13
CA PHE A 1122 4.66 -9.90 -14.55
C PHE A 1122 4.20 -11.04 -15.49
N ASN A 1123 4.50 -12.30 -15.17
CA ASN A 1123 3.94 -13.44 -15.91
C ASN A 1123 2.43 -13.56 -15.66
N GLU A 1124 1.95 -13.28 -14.44
CA GLU A 1124 0.53 -13.16 -14.14
C GLU A 1124 -0.09 -11.86 -14.66
N LEU A 1125 0.67 -10.79 -14.94
CA LEU A 1125 0.19 -9.60 -15.66
C LEU A 1125 -0.03 -9.90 -17.15
N ILE A 1126 0.86 -10.69 -17.76
CA ILE A 1126 0.64 -11.24 -19.11
C ILE A 1126 -0.49 -12.30 -19.09
N ALA A 1127 -0.76 -12.94 -17.94
CA ALA A 1127 -1.99 -13.71 -17.73
C ALA A 1127 -3.24 -12.84 -17.52
N TYR A 1128 -3.12 -11.65 -16.93
CA TYR A 1128 -4.21 -10.68 -16.77
C TYR A 1128 -4.59 -9.98 -18.08
N GLN A 1129 -3.70 -9.99 -19.08
CA GLN A 1129 -4.06 -9.63 -20.46
C GLN A 1129 -4.97 -10.66 -21.16
N TRP A 1130 -5.33 -11.80 -20.54
CA TRP A 1130 -6.18 -12.81 -21.17
C TRP A 1130 -7.67 -12.46 -21.22
N GLU A 1131 -8.28 -12.11 -20.08
CA GLU A 1131 -9.75 -12.22 -19.95
C GLU A 1131 -10.55 -11.10 -20.65
N GLY A 1132 -9.89 -10.07 -21.20
CA GLY A 1132 -10.58 -8.94 -21.85
C GLY A 1132 -9.70 -8.13 -22.82
N GLY A 1133 -9.25 -8.74 -23.92
CA GLY A 1133 -8.27 -8.09 -24.82
C GLY A 1133 -8.61 -8.00 -26.32
N ILE A 1134 -8.93 -9.14 -26.94
CA ILE A 1134 -8.62 -9.37 -28.37
C ILE A 1134 -9.83 -9.86 -29.19
N ALA A 1135 -10.51 -10.93 -28.78
CA ALA A 1135 -11.67 -11.47 -29.50
C ALA A 1135 -12.78 -10.41 -29.75
N GLU A 1136 -12.95 -9.48 -28.82
CA GLU A 1136 -14.08 -8.55 -28.82
C GLU A 1136 -13.85 -7.27 -29.63
N LYS A 1137 -12.58 -6.90 -29.90
CA LYS A 1137 -12.25 -5.80 -30.83
C LYS A 1137 -12.63 -6.14 -32.28
N MET A 1138 -12.82 -7.42 -32.61
CA MET A 1138 -13.41 -7.83 -33.89
C MET A 1138 -14.95 -7.63 -33.94
N TRP A 1139 -15.64 -7.69 -32.80
CA TRP A 1139 -17.11 -7.75 -32.77
C TRP A 1139 -17.80 -6.39 -32.62
N ALA A 1140 -17.11 -5.41 -32.03
CA ALA A 1140 -17.68 -4.09 -31.73
C ALA A 1140 -18.01 -3.24 -32.99
N ASP A 1141 -17.30 -3.42 -34.11
CA ASP A 1141 -17.31 -2.46 -35.24
C ASP A 1141 -18.28 -2.80 -36.39
N LYS A 1142 -19.48 -3.24 -36.01
CA LYS A 1142 -20.56 -3.70 -36.91
C LYS A 1142 -20.94 -2.65 -37.97
N ASP A 1143 -20.81 -1.36 -37.63
CA ASP A 1143 -21.17 -0.23 -38.50
C ASP A 1143 -20.05 0.19 -39.47
N LYS A 1144 -18.77 -0.10 -39.21
CA LYS A 1144 -17.71 0.08 -40.24
C LYS A 1144 -17.70 -1.08 -41.24
N LEU A 1145 -17.99 -2.31 -40.81
CA LEU A 1145 -18.10 -3.45 -41.73
C LEU A 1145 -19.20 -3.27 -42.78
N GLN A 1146 -20.34 -2.66 -42.41
CA GLN A 1146 -21.41 -2.33 -43.36
C GLN A 1146 -21.01 -1.25 -44.38
N LYS A 1147 -19.90 -0.52 -44.15
CA LYS A 1147 -19.43 0.58 -45.01
C LYS A 1147 -18.37 0.18 -46.05
N TYR A 1148 -17.69 -0.95 -45.85
CA TYR A 1148 -16.68 -1.46 -46.79
C TYR A 1148 -17.23 -2.42 -47.85
N VAL A 1149 -18.42 -3.03 -47.66
CA VAL A 1149 -19.03 -3.96 -48.64
C VAL A 1149 -19.84 -3.19 -49.70
N THR A 1150 -19.18 -2.29 -50.44
CA THR A 1150 -19.75 -1.65 -51.66
C THR A 1150 -18.74 -1.56 -52.81
N ASN A 1151 -18.10 -2.67 -53.15
CA ASN A 1151 -17.67 -2.92 -54.54
C ASN A 1151 -17.68 -4.41 -54.88
N GLU A 1152 -17.79 -4.70 -56.18
CA GLU A 1152 -18.05 -6.04 -56.70
C GLU A 1152 -16.76 -6.88 -56.82
N TYR A 1153 -16.78 -8.15 -56.39
CA TYR A 1153 -16.68 -9.36 -57.26
C TYR A 1153 -16.59 -10.65 -56.40
N ALA A 1154 -17.10 -11.78 -56.94
CA ALA A 1154 -17.44 -13.00 -56.18
C ALA A 1154 -16.29 -13.99 -55.90
N GLY A 1155 -16.43 -14.86 -54.87
CA GLY A 1155 -15.39 -15.88 -54.56
C GLY A 1155 -15.64 -17.08 -53.62
N GLY A 1156 -16.84 -17.33 -53.05
CA GLY A 1156 -17.06 -18.44 -52.08
C GLY A 1156 -16.76 -18.06 -50.62
N ILE A 1157 -17.05 -18.86 -49.59
CA ILE A 1157 -17.58 -20.26 -49.51
C ILE A 1157 -18.89 -20.31 -48.68
N TRP A 1158 -19.73 -21.33 -48.89
CA TRP A 1158 -20.97 -21.60 -48.13
C TRP A 1158 -20.83 -22.82 -47.22
N CYS A 1159 -20.83 -22.67 -45.88
CA CYS A 1159 -20.99 -23.81 -44.95
C CYS A 1159 -21.27 -23.46 -43.45
N MET A 1160 -22.20 -22.56 -43.12
CA MET A 1160 -22.64 -22.40 -41.69
C MET A 1160 -24.08 -21.91 -41.44
N ARG A 1161 -24.96 -21.85 -42.45
CA ARG A 1161 -26.27 -21.20 -42.33
C ARG A 1161 -27.41 -22.07 -41.76
N ASP A 1162 -27.27 -23.40 -41.80
CA ASP A 1162 -28.38 -24.33 -41.52
C ASP A 1162 -28.45 -24.83 -40.05
N TRP A 1163 -27.46 -24.49 -39.21
CA TRP A 1163 -27.50 -24.84 -37.78
C TRP A 1163 -28.35 -23.85 -36.96
N TYR A 1164 -28.33 -22.56 -37.35
CA TYR A 1164 -28.90 -21.43 -36.60
C TYR A 1164 -30.44 -21.34 -36.61
N GLN A 1165 -31.17 -22.25 -37.28
CA GLN A 1165 -32.63 -22.21 -37.39
C GLN A 1165 -33.38 -23.30 -36.59
N ASN A 1166 -32.71 -24.27 -35.98
CA ASN A 1166 -33.38 -25.39 -35.29
C ASN A 1166 -33.60 -25.20 -33.78
N ILE A 1167 -32.90 -24.25 -33.13
CA ILE A 1167 -33.03 -24.02 -31.68
C ILE A 1167 -34.26 -23.13 -31.35
N TRP A 1168 -34.63 -22.24 -32.26
CA TRP A 1168 -35.75 -21.28 -32.10
C TRP A 1168 -37.16 -21.92 -32.17
N SER A 1169 -37.28 -23.24 -32.05
CA SER A 1169 -38.56 -23.97 -32.06
C SER A 1169 -38.82 -24.83 -30.81
N TYR A 1170 -37.98 -24.74 -29.77
CA TYR A 1170 -38.13 -25.56 -28.56
C TYR A 1170 -38.58 -24.80 -27.30
N ILE A 1171 -38.54 -23.47 -27.29
CA ILE A 1171 -38.96 -22.62 -26.15
C ILE A 1171 -40.35 -22.01 -26.40
N ASP A 1172 -41.40 -22.84 -26.36
CA ASP A 1172 -42.81 -22.39 -26.37
C ASP A 1172 -43.78 -23.36 -25.65
N ARG A 1173 -43.29 -24.28 -24.79
CA ARG A 1173 -44.13 -25.32 -24.14
C ARG A 1173 -43.73 -25.76 -22.71
N GLY A 1174 -43.64 -24.81 -21.78
CA GLY A 1174 -43.71 -25.06 -20.33
C GLY A 1174 -42.55 -25.85 -19.69
N GLY A 1175 -42.41 -25.89 -18.37
CA GLY A 1175 -43.22 -25.23 -17.33
C GLY A 1175 -43.32 -26.08 -16.06
N ILE A 1176 -43.27 -25.42 -14.89
CA ILE A 1176 -42.72 -25.92 -13.62
C ILE A 1176 -41.19 -25.93 -13.68
#